data_AF-A0ABD5TIU7-F1
#
_entry.id   AF-A0ABD5TIU7-F1
#
_cell.length_a   1.000
_cell.length_b   1.000
_cell.length_c   1.000
_cell.angle_alpha   90.00
_cell.angle_beta   90.00
_cell.angle_gamma   90.00
#
_symmetry.space_group_name_H-M   'P 1'
#
loop_
_entity.id
_entity.type
_entity.pdbx_description
1 polymer ?
#
loop_
_entity_poly.entity_id
_entity_poly.type
_entity_poly.pdbx_seq_one_letter_code
_entity_poly.pdbx_strand_id
1 'polypeptide(L)'
;MDILRRMVPAAIRRRYAVKFGIALLVLGLSVGTIGLVATAGITGETERQVQDDHGSSAQQEAKNLQLWNQQNEDTLGVITSSEVVESGDSDAIRSRFSEWETTLDADIYSLSYVDTEEGEVLESTDGRYEGASTSELEGVPEEAFDEASTDVPWISDVYTINDAIDAETELDEEVGVVSYVATTPGDDDRAIVYTAEIDDYSDRFEDDGATTLVLDGDDEVMLDDRNYQPDDDADAFETLGAEYGESDITERARTEGTVSEERSSIGILSDTYGLEDEENLVGASRVYGTDWVVVTHEPTEDAYGFVAAVSDYGTYATAGGVLLIGLVGAVLGRNTAVSIDRLTRKAGRMEEGDLDVDLETKRIDNIGRLYEGFDSMRVALRTQIEEAEAAREEAERERERVQRLNEDLRTKAAEYSQVMEAAAEGDLTARMDPESENEAMADIGEEFNEMLAEIELTVAELNRFATDVATASEEVTASSEEVRSASQQVTESIQEISDGAERQNQALQSVDREMSGLSTTTEQIAASSNQVADIAAQTVETGAEGQEAARRAIDAMDEIEVESERAVEEIRRLEAEVEQIDDLIAVISDIARQTNMLALNANIEASRSLSSQDDEGFAVVAREVKELSQDVAEAADEAEERLESIRKRTEQSATEVEGTSDEVEDASEQVQEAVEALEEIAGYARETNSGVQEISAATQQQAASTQEVVAMIDDAATVSDQTTAEAQNVAAAAEEQTTALTEVSRSASDLAGQASTLSEALDRFDTDVDRDDVEESSFSTDATATADLEFDATAGDDAAVDGESAPSGPRTGAGTDDAIKFDVDAEPPAADVESDAETEAESDDERETDDVLAFETDAPEGESAADDRSTDAAVGAGTEDAGVAADPGDDGETPVIAEPPADLEGDSFEPDDEREGGDGADAEPEADEDADDRPEESSDVFTFGTVSEEGSDETDESDD
;
A
#
# COMPACT_ATOMS: atom_id res chain seq x y z
N MET A 1 -65.82 -14.03 -11.40
CA MET A 1 -65.96 -13.35 -12.72
C MET A 1 -67.13 -12.36 -12.81
N ASP A 2 -68.38 -12.67 -12.43
CA ASP A 2 -69.53 -11.83 -12.84
C ASP A 2 -69.57 -10.38 -12.32
N ILE A 3 -68.86 -10.04 -11.23
CA ILE A 3 -68.79 -8.66 -10.73
C ILE A 3 -68.07 -7.73 -11.73
N LEU A 4 -66.92 -8.17 -12.28
CA LEU A 4 -66.14 -7.44 -13.29
C LEU A 4 -66.95 -7.15 -14.57
N ARG A 5 -67.87 -8.06 -14.95
CA ARG A 5 -68.77 -7.85 -16.10
C ARG A 5 -69.75 -6.69 -15.92
N ARG A 6 -69.89 -6.09 -14.73
CA ARG A 6 -70.85 -5.01 -14.48
C ARG A 6 -70.27 -3.60 -14.65
N MET A 7 -68.98 -3.40 -14.39
CA MET A 7 -68.34 -2.07 -14.38
C MET A 7 -67.91 -1.54 -15.77
N VAL A 8 -67.59 -2.40 -16.74
CA VAL A 8 -67.09 -1.96 -18.06
C VAL A 8 -68.15 -1.18 -18.88
N PRO A 9 -67.91 0.07 -19.30
CA PRO A 9 -68.82 0.86 -20.12
C PRO A 9 -69.36 0.14 -21.37
N ALA A 10 -70.62 0.44 -21.74
CA ALA A 10 -71.31 -0.23 -22.84
C ALA A 10 -70.65 -0.02 -24.21
N ALA A 11 -69.91 1.08 -24.41
CA ALA A 11 -69.15 1.36 -25.62
C ALA A 11 -68.00 0.35 -25.83
N ILE A 12 -67.15 0.16 -24.81
CA ILE A 12 -66.03 -0.80 -24.81
C ILE A 12 -66.54 -2.22 -25.05
N ARG A 13 -67.70 -2.57 -24.47
CA ARG A 13 -68.28 -3.92 -24.59
C ARG A 13 -68.61 -4.33 -26.03
N ARG A 14 -68.95 -3.38 -26.92
CA ARG A 14 -69.44 -3.65 -28.29
C ARG A 14 -68.38 -3.70 -29.39
N ARG A 15 -67.18 -3.15 -29.18
CA ARG A 15 -66.13 -3.07 -30.22
C ARG A 15 -64.90 -3.88 -29.84
N TYR A 16 -64.54 -4.87 -30.66
CA TYR A 16 -63.33 -5.69 -30.46
C TYR A 16 -62.06 -4.82 -30.42
N ALA A 17 -61.91 -3.92 -31.40
CA ALA A 17 -60.80 -2.98 -31.50
C ALA A 17 -60.54 -2.18 -30.21
N VAL A 18 -61.59 -1.77 -29.51
CA VAL A 18 -61.48 -0.98 -28.27
C VAL A 18 -60.99 -1.86 -27.11
N LYS A 19 -61.37 -3.15 -27.07
CA LYS A 19 -60.85 -4.09 -26.07
C LYS A 19 -59.40 -4.45 -26.33
N PHE A 20 -59.03 -4.65 -27.60
CA PHE A 20 -57.67 -4.95 -28.01
C PHE A 20 -56.73 -3.76 -27.74
N GLY A 21 -57.14 -2.55 -28.10
CA GLY A 21 -56.41 -1.33 -27.77
C GLY A 21 -56.29 -1.09 -26.26
N ILE A 22 -57.32 -1.40 -25.45
CA ILE A 22 -57.22 -1.35 -23.99
C ILE A 22 -56.27 -2.43 -23.45
N ALA A 23 -56.25 -3.63 -24.01
CA ALA A 23 -55.33 -4.69 -23.59
C ALA A 23 -53.86 -4.31 -23.88
N LEU A 24 -53.58 -3.76 -25.05
CA LEU A 24 -52.25 -3.23 -25.41
C LEU A 24 -51.86 -2.02 -24.57
N LEU A 25 -52.81 -1.10 -24.28
CA LEU A 25 -52.56 0.05 -23.41
C LEU A 25 -52.28 -0.37 -21.96
N VAL A 26 -52.95 -1.41 -21.46
CA VAL A 26 -52.64 -1.99 -20.15
C VAL A 26 -51.28 -2.71 -20.17
N LEU A 27 -50.96 -3.46 -21.22
CA LEU A 27 -49.65 -4.12 -21.34
C LEU A 27 -48.51 -3.10 -21.43
N GLY A 28 -48.64 -2.07 -22.27
CA GLY A 28 -47.65 -0.99 -22.39
C GLY A 28 -47.53 -0.15 -21.11
N LEU A 29 -48.63 0.11 -20.39
CA LEU A 29 -48.55 0.71 -19.05
C LEU A 29 -47.86 -0.22 -18.05
N SER A 30 -48.11 -1.53 -18.07
CA SER A 30 -47.43 -2.47 -17.17
C SER A 30 -45.94 -2.56 -17.46
N VAL A 31 -45.53 -2.69 -18.72
CA VAL A 31 -44.11 -2.69 -19.11
C VAL A 31 -43.46 -1.35 -18.77
N GLY A 32 -44.10 -0.21 -19.09
CA GLY A 32 -43.59 1.12 -18.74
C GLY A 32 -43.50 1.37 -17.24
N THR A 33 -44.43 0.85 -16.43
CA THR A 33 -44.38 0.95 -14.97
C THR A 33 -43.26 0.07 -14.39
N ILE A 34 -43.05 -1.13 -14.94
CA ILE A 34 -41.97 -2.03 -14.51
C ILE A 34 -40.61 -1.45 -14.90
N GLY A 35 -40.45 -0.92 -16.12
CA GLY A 35 -39.23 -0.25 -16.57
C GLY A 35 -38.89 0.95 -15.69
N LEU A 36 -39.83 1.88 -15.48
CA LEU A 36 -39.60 3.05 -14.62
C LEU A 36 -39.30 2.68 -13.15
N VAL A 37 -39.90 1.62 -12.62
CA VAL A 37 -39.58 1.13 -11.25
C VAL A 37 -38.24 0.41 -11.20
N ALA A 38 -37.83 -0.28 -12.26
CA ALA A 38 -36.50 -0.90 -12.34
C ALA A 38 -35.41 0.16 -12.49
N THR A 39 -35.55 1.13 -13.39
CA THR A 39 -34.61 2.24 -13.54
C THR A 39 -34.50 3.04 -12.24
N ALA A 40 -35.61 3.46 -11.63
CA ALA A 40 -35.57 4.19 -10.36
C ALA A 40 -35.00 3.35 -9.19
N GLY A 41 -35.07 2.02 -9.26
CA GLY A 41 -34.46 1.13 -8.28
C GLY A 41 -32.98 0.85 -8.51
N ILE A 42 -32.46 1.03 -9.74
CA ILE A 42 -31.03 0.97 -10.05
C ILE A 42 -30.39 2.32 -9.75
N THR A 43 -30.98 3.40 -10.27
CA THR A 43 -30.59 4.79 -9.98
C THR A 43 -30.46 5.02 -8.47
N GLY A 44 -31.52 4.75 -7.69
CA GLY A 44 -31.46 4.88 -6.22
C GLY A 44 -30.68 3.80 -5.45
N GLU A 45 -29.93 2.93 -6.15
CA GLU A 45 -28.89 2.07 -5.57
C GLU A 45 -27.51 2.65 -5.88
N THR A 46 -27.26 3.04 -7.14
CA THR A 46 -26.00 3.68 -7.55
C THR A 46 -25.82 5.09 -6.96
N GLU A 47 -26.90 5.85 -6.74
CA GLU A 47 -26.88 7.12 -5.97
C GLU A 47 -26.30 6.91 -4.56
N ARG A 48 -26.71 5.84 -3.88
CA ARG A 48 -26.18 5.49 -2.55
C ARG A 48 -24.77 4.95 -2.60
N GLN A 49 -24.45 4.12 -3.61
CA GLN A 49 -23.08 3.64 -3.77
C GLN A 49 -22.11 4.81 -3.93
N VAL A 50 -22.40 5.77 -4.82
CA VAL A 50 -21.58 6.99 -4.99
C VAL A 50 -21.52 7.82 -3.69
N GLN A 51 -22.59 7.89 -2.89
CA GLN A 51 -22.56 8.54 -1.57
C GLN A 51 -21.63 7.82 -0.59
N ASP A 52 -21.72 6.48 -0.49
CA ASP A 52 -20.89 5.65 0.39
C ASP A 52 -19.41 5.65 -0.08
N ASP A 53 -19.17 5.62 -1.39
CA ASP A 53 -17.85 5.64 -2.03
C ASP A 53 -17.16 7.02 -1.80
N HIS A 54 -17.82 8.14 -2.11
CA HIS A 54 -17.26 9.50 -1.89
C HIS A 54 -17.04 9.81 -0.39
N GLY A 55 -17.89 9.27 0.49
CA GLY A 55 -17.63 9.31 1.94
C GLY A 55 -16.37 8.55 2.34
N SER A 56 -16.05 7.47 1.64
CA SER A 56 -14.84 6.67 1.87
C SER A 56 -13.57 7.41 1.43
N SER A 57 -13.61 8.22 0.37
CA SER A 57 -12.51 9.14 -0.01
C SER A 57 -12.20 10.14 1.10
N ALA A 58 -13.21 10.79 1.69
CA ALA A 58 -13.02 11.67 2.84
C ALA A 58 -12.44 10.92 4.08
N GLN A 59 -12.74 9.63 4.25
CA GLN A 59 -12.12 8.79 5.28
C GLN A 59 -10.66 8.45 4.98
N GLN A 60 -10.32 8.21 3.71
CA GLN A 60 -8.96 7.95 3.25
C GLN A 60 -8.06 9.16 3.55
N GLU A 61 -8.48 10.37 3.16
CA GLU A 61 -7.68 11.58 3.39
C GLU A 61 -7.60 11.96 4.88
N ALA A 62 -8.68 11.77 5.66
CA ALA A 62 -8.62 11.93 7.11
C ALA A 62 -7.66 10.95 7.80
N LYS A 63 -7.46 9.76 7.22
CA LYS A 63 -6.49 8.75 7.69
C LYS A 63 -5.07 9.07 7.21
N ASN A 64 -4.89 9.59 6.01
CA ASN A 64 -3.59 10.06 5.50
C ASN A 64 -3.05 11.19 6.39
N LEU A 65 -3.91 12.17 6.71
CA LEU A 65 -3.58 13.30 7.59
C LEU A 65 -3.34 12.85 9.05
N GLN A 66 -4.10 11.85 9.54
CA GLN A 66 -3.82 11.21 10.83
C GLN A 66 -2.41 10.58 10.86
N LEU A 67 -2.00 9.88 9.80
CA LEU A 67 -0.69 9.23 9.74
C LEU A 67 0.45 10.26 9.69
N TRP A 68 0.29 11.34 8.92
CA TRP A 68 1.25 12.46 8.89
C TRP A 68 1.37 13.13 10.26
N ASN A 69 0.24 13.44 10.92
CA ASN A 69 0.24 13.99 12.26
C ASN A 69 0.94 13.04 13.26
N GLN A 70 0.63 11.74 13.23
CA GLN A 70 1.26 10.76 14.09
C GLN A 70 2.78 10.64 13.86
N GLN A 71 3.24 10.68 12.60
CA GLN A 71 4.66 10.67 12.26
C GLN A 71 5.41 11.89 12.83
N ASN A 72 4.75 13.05 12.85
CA ASN A 72 5.27 14.26 13.48
C ASN A 72 5.31 14.16 15.01
N GLU A 73 4.27 13.61 15.65
CA GLU A 73 4.27 13.31 17.09
C GLU A 73 5.41 12.35 17.49
N ASP A 74 5.57 11.23 16.76
CA ASP A 74 6.65 10.25 16.99
C ASP A 74 8.04 10.89 16.79
N THR A 75 8.19 11.77 15.80
CA THR A 75 9.44 12.53 15.55
C THR A 75 9.77 13.48 16.70
N LEU A 76 8.78 14.23 17.21
CA LEU A 76 8.93 15.07 18.40
C LEU A 76 9.27 14.22 19.65
N GLY A 77 8.69 13.03 19.77
CA GLY A 77 9.04 12.04 20.80
C GLY A 77 10.51 11.61 20.75
N VAL A 78 11.04 11.34 19.56
CA VAL A 78 12.47 11.00 19.35
C VAL A 78 13.40 12.18 19.68
N ILE A 79 12.98 13.41 19.37
CA ILE A 79 13.76 14.62 19.68
C ILE A 79 13.80 14.88 21.19
N THR A 80 12.63 14.93 21.84
CA THR A 80 12.50 15.21 23.29
C THR A 80 13.16 14.15 24.16
N SER A 81 13.09 12.86 23.78
CA SER A 81 13.71 11.75 24.53
C SER A 81 15.21 11.54 24.28
N SER A 82 15.86 12.40 23.49
CA SER A 82 17.28 12.27 23.18
C SER A 82 18.20 12.64 24.36
N GLU A 83 19.32 11.91 24.53
CA GLU A 83 20.36 12.22 25.53
C GLU A 83 20.90 13.67 25.40
N VAL A 84 20.78 14.28 24.21
CA VAL A 84 21.23 15.66 23.94
C VAL A 84 20.26 16.68 24.54
N VAL A 85 18.95 16.50 24.37
CA VAL A 85 17.93 17.39 24.95
C VAL A 85 17.84 17.19 26.47
N GLU A 86 17.92 15.95 26.98
CA GLU A 86 17.99 15.65 28.43
C GLU A 86 19.23 16.31 29.09
N SER A 87 20.32 16.53 28.34
CA SER A 87 21.54 17.15 28.89
C SER A 87 21.40 18.63 29.26
N GLY A 88 20.47 19.35 28.63
CA GLY A 88 20.33 20.81 28.73
C GLY A 88 21.53 21.62 28.23
N ASP A 89 22.48 21.02 27.51
CA ASP A 89 23.66 21.72 26.97
C ASP A 89 23.32 22.41 25.62
N SER A 90 23.07 23.72 25.68
CA SER A 90 22.88 24.63 24.55
C SER A 90 23.77 24.37 23.33
N ASP A 91 25.09 24.21 23.52
CA ASP A 91 26.02 24.06 22.39
C ASP A 91 25.88 22.66 21.75
N ALA A 92 25.50 21.64 22.53
CA ALA A 92 25.21 20.30 22.01
C ALA A 92 23.84 20.25 21.31
N ILE A 93 22.79 20.86 21.91
CA ILE A 93 21.44 20.94 21.37
C ILE A 93 21.45 21.67 20.01
N ARG A 94 22.06 22.86 19.94
CA ARG A 94 22.22 23.62 18.67
C ARG A 94 22.93 22.80 17.59
N SER A 95 23.98 22.05 17.97
CA SER A 95 24.72 21.21 17.02
C SER A 95 23.94 19.99 16.55
N ARG A 96 22.99 19.47 17.34
CA ARG A 96 22.16 18.32 16.98
C ARG A 96 20.92 18.73 16.19
N PHE A 97 20.34 19.90 16.50
CA PHE A 97 19.23 20.49 15.75
C PHE A 97 19.59 20.67 14.27
N SER A 98 20.74 21.28 13.97
CA SER A 98 21.18 21.46 12.57
C SER A 98 21.62 20.16 11.89
N GLU A 99 21.93 19.10 12.65
CA GLU A 99 22.11 17.76 12.10
C GLU A 99 20.76 17.14 11.69
N TRP A 100 19.74 17.23 12.54
CA TRP A 100 18.37 16.76 12.24
C TRP A 100 17.74 17.49 11.06
N GLU A 101 17.83 18.83 11.03
CA GLU A 101 17.49 19.73 9.91
C GLU A 101 18.10 19.31 8.56
N THR A 102 19.22 18.56 8.58
CA THR A 102 19.91 18.08 7.36
C THR A 102 19.74 16.57 7.11
N THR A 103 19.16 15.80 8.04
CA THR A 103 19.25 14.32 8.07
C THR A 103 17.94 13.59 8.36
N LEU A 104 16.90 14.29 8.83
CA LEU A 104 15.52 13.79 8.80
C LEU A 104 14.95 14.13 7.41
N ASP A 105 14.39 13.14 6.72
CA ASP A 105 13.83 13.33 5.38
C ASP A 105 12.44 14.00 5.47
N ALA A 106 12.36 15.21 4.90
CA ALA A 106 11.16 16.03 4.63
C ALA A 106 10.45 16.72 5.83
N ASP A 107 9.62 17.71 5.46
CA ASP A 107 8.60 18.40 6.27
C ASP A 107 9.06 19.25 7.50
N ILE A 108 10.35 19.52 7.78
CA ILE A 108 10.80 20.32 8.97
C ILE A 108 11.06 21.82 8.67
N TYR A 109 10.17 22.72 9.13
CA TYR A 109 10.38 24.18 9.05
C TYR A 109 11.36 24.70 10.11
N SER A 110 11.13 24.36 11.39
CA SER A 110 12.00 24.83 12.49
C SER A 110 11.91 23.97 13.73
N LEU A 111 12.97 24.03 14.56
CA LEU A 111 13.04 23.36 15.84
C LEU A 111 13.58 24.33 16.91
N SER A 112 12.91 24.43 18.05
CA SER A 112 13.28 25.31 19.17
C SER A 112 13.28 24.55 20.51
N TYR A 113 14.22 24.88 21.39
CA TYR A 113 14.29 24.41 22.78
C TYR A 113 14.06 25.60 23.71
N VAL A 114 13.13 25.47 24.67
CA VAL A 114 12.63 26.61 25.44
C VAL A 114 12.66 26.38 26.95
N ASP A 115 12.87 27.46 27.70
CA ASP A 115 12.70 27.55 29.15
C ASP A 115 11.26 28.00 29.45
N THR A 116 10.46 27.13 30.06
CA THR A 116 9.05 27.43 30.37
C THR A 116 8.86 28.16 31.71
N GLU A 117 9.84 28.17 32.63
CA GLU A 117 9.79 29.02 33.84
C GLU A 117 10.22 30.47 33.53
N GLU A 118 11.30 30.66 32.76
CA GLU A 118 11.80 32.01 32.40
C GLU A 118 11.13 32.61 31.15
N GLY A 119 10.52 31.79 30.28
CA GLY A 119 9.76 32.23 29.10
C GLY A 119 10.66 32.68 27.93
N GLU A 120 11.81 32.03 27.77
CA GLU A 120 12.90 32.37 26.83
C GLU A 120 13.23 31.16 25.94
N VAL A 121 13.42 31.40 24.63
CA VAL A 121 13.87 30.39 23.67
C VAL A 121 15.38 30.26 23.79
N LEU A 122 15.86 29.11 24.27
CA LEU A 122 17.27 28.87 24.58
C LEU A 122 18.09 28.56 23.32
N GLU A 123 17.54 27.77 22.41
CA GLU A 123 18.16 27.37 21.15
C GLU A 123 17.10 27.24 20.05
N SER A 124 17.45 27.52 18.80
CA SER A 124 16.61 27.20 17.64
C SER A 124 17.41 27.07 16.34
N THR A 125 16.88 26.34 15.36
CA THR A 125 17.35 26.41 13.96
C THR A 125 17.03 27.78 13.35
N ASP A 126 15.84 28.32 13.62
CA ASP A 126 15.45 29.66 13.19
C ASP A 126 16.09 30.74 14.10
N GLY A 127 17.11 31.40 13.56
CA GLY A 127 17.81 32.52 14.19
C GLY A 127 16.97 33.79 14.40
N ARG A 128 15.68 33.82 14.03
CA ARG A 128 14.70 34.82 14.52
C ARG A 128 14.39 34.62 16.00
N TYR A 129 14.32 33.37 16.46
CA TYR A 129 13.83 33.02 17.80
C TYR A 129 14.92 32.80 18.85
N GLU A 130 16.19 32.59 18.47
CA GLU A 130 17.31 32.39 19.43
C GLU A 130 17.43 33.57 20.44
N GLY A 131 17.10 33.33 21.72
CA GLY A 131 17.08 34.34 22.78
C GLY A 131 15.89 35.32 22.73
N ALA A 132 14.82 34.98 21.99
CA ALA A 132 13.53 35.66 22.04
C ALA A 132 12.66 35.14 23.20
N SER A 133 11.54 35.80 23.48
CA SER A 133 10.54 35.22 24.38
C SER A 133 9.78 34.09 23.69
N THR A 134 9.31 33.09 24.45
CA THR A 134 8.35 32.09 23.93
C THR A 134 7.08 32.76 23.39
N SER A 135 6.68 33.92 23.94
CA SER A 135 5.59 34.76 23.42
C SER A 135 5.87 35.50 22.10
N GLU A 136 7.05 35.29 21.51
CA GLU A 136 7.43 35.76 20.17
C GLU A 136 7.48 34.61 19.14
N LEU A 137 7.21 33.36 19.54
CA LEU A 137 6.99 32.24 18.61
C LEU A 137 5.63 32.40 17.92
N GLU A 138 5.62 32.43 16.60
CA GLU A 138 4.39 32.47 15.80
C GLU A 138 3.68 31.10 15.89
N GLY A 139 2.34 31.08 15.94
CA GLY A 139 1.51 29.87 16.09
C GLY A 139 1.40 29.28 17.51
N VAL A 140 2.32 29.59 18.44
CA VAL A 140 2.39 28.92 19.75
C VAL A 140 1.96 29.85 20.91
N PRO A 141 0.77 29.69 21.50
CA PRO A 141 0.29 30.49 22.64
C PRO A 141 0.99 30.12 23.96
N GLU A 142 0.93 31.00 24.96
CA GLU A 142 1.43 30.69 26.33
C GLU A 142 0.74 29.44 26.91
N GLU A 143 -0.53 29.21 26.59
CA GLU A 143 -1.29 28.03 27.03
C GLU A 143 -0.77 26.69 26.48
N ALA A 144 -0.07 26.66 25.33
CA ALA A 144 0.47 25.42 24.76
C ALA A 144 1.47 24.72 25.70
N PHE A 145 2.25 25.49 26.44
CA PHE A 145 3.23 24.97 27.41
C PHE A 145 2.61 24.51 28.74
N ASP A 146 1.38 24.96 29.06
CA ASP A 146 0.58 24.51 30.22
C ASP A 146 -0.22 23.23 29.89
N GLU A 147 -0.50 22.96 28.61
CA GLU A 147 -1.29 21.81 28.14
C GLU A 147 -0.45 20.65 27.56
N ALA A 148 0.73 20.94 27.00
CA ALA A 148 1.68 19.94 26.53
C ALA A 148 2.24 19.04 27.65
N SER A 149 2.67 17.84 27.28
CA SER A 149 3.37 16.90 28.17
C SER A 149 4.37 16.05 27.40
N THR A 150 5.08 15.14 28.09
CA THR A 150 6.01 14.20 27.47
C THR A 150 5.32 13.02 26.78
N ASP A 151 4.12 12.62 27.24
CA ASP A 151 3.36 11.48 26.68
C ASP A 151 2.26 11.94 25.69
N VAL A 152 1.90 13.22 25.68
CA VAL A 152 0.88 13.84 24.81
C VAL A 152 1.36 15.25 24.46
N PRO A 153 1.71 15.53 23.19
CA PRO A 153 2.06 16.87 22.74
C PRO A 153 0.81 17.77 22.63
N TRP A 154 1.02 19.08 22.70
CA TRP A 154 0.07 20.06 22.17
C TRP A 154 0.37 20.29 20.69
N ILE A 155 -0.66 20.57 19.89
CA ILE A 155 -0.57 20.74 18.43
C ILE A 155 -1.32 22.01 18.05
N SER A 156 -0.73 22.85 17.20
CA SER A 156 -1.36 24.08 16.73
C SER A 156 -2.38 23.84 15.62
N ASP A 157 -3.25 24.82 15.44
CA ASP A 157 -3.93 25.03 14.17
C ASP A 157 -2.93 25.44 13.07
N VAL A 158 -3.28 25.32 11.79
CA VAL A 158 -2.42 25.72 10.67
C VAL A 158 -2.30 27.24 10.62
N TYR A 159 -1.08 27.74 10.42
CA TYR A 159 -0.80 29.17 10.30
C TYR A 159 0.27 29.42 9.23
N THR A 160 0.29 30.62 8.64
CA THR A 160 1.39 31.02 7.75
C THR A 160 2.55 31.62 8.53
N ILE A 161 3.77 31.27 8.12
CA ILE A 161 4.97 32.05 8.42
C ILE A 161 5.46 32.68 7.12
N ASN A 162 5.84 33.96 7.17
CA ASN A 162 6.45 34.64 6.03
C ASN A 162 7.94 34.22 5.96
N ASP A 163 8.34 33.50 4.90
CA ASP A 163 9.76 33.25 4.63
C ASP A 163 10.42 34.48 3.97
N ALA A 164 11.12 35.26 4.80
CA ALA A 164 11.91 36.41 4.38
C ALA A 164 13.42 36.14 4.34
N ILE A 165 13.85 34.87 4.22
CA ILE A 165 15.27 34.48 4.37
C ILE A 165 16.15 34.94 3.19
N ASP A 166 15.72 34.85 1.92
CA ASP A 166 16.55 35.30 0.77
C ASP A 166 16.25 36.73 0.29
N ALA A 167 16.98 37.68 0.90
CA ALA A 167 16.91 39.10 0.59
C ALA A 167 17.46 39.53 -0.81
N GLU A 168 17.79 38.60 -1.72
CA GLU A 168 18.03 38.92 -3.15
C GLU A 168 16.79 38.71 -4.06
N THR A 169 15.69 38.13 -3.55
CA THR A 169 14.40 37.97 -4.24
C THR A 169 13.32 38.89 -3.66
N GLU A 170 12.64 39.67 -4.51
CA GLU A 170 11.50 40.53 -4.11
C GLU A 170 10.18 39.73 -4.21
N LEU A 171 10.12 38.57 -3.53
CA LEU A 171 8.93 37.75 -3.32
C LEU A 171 8.75 37.61 -1.80
N ASP A 172 7.55 37.95 -1.31
CA ASP A 172 7.13 37.63 0.04
C ASP A 172 6.41 36.27 -0.08
N GLU A 173 7.09 35.17 0.27
CA GLU A 173 6.57 33.79 0.16
C GLU A 173 6.04 33.38 1.54
N GLU A 174 4.73 33.09 1.65
CA GLU A 174 4.12 32.57 2.88
C GLU A 174 4.12 31.03 2.81
N VAL A 175 4.49 30.39 3.91
CA VAL A 175 4.57 28.92 4.05
C VAL A 175 3.62 28.47 5.14
N GLY A 176 2.79 27.47 4.85
CA GLY A 176 1.84 26.85 5.78
C GLY A 176 2.55 25.88 6.71
N VAL A 177 2.31 26.03 8.02
CA VAL A 177 2.98 25.24 9.05
C VAL A 177 2.05 24.81 10.19
N VAL A 178 2.46 23.75 10.90
CA VAL A 178 1.88 23.27 12.16
C VAL A 178 2.98 23.14 13.21
N SER A 179 2.74 23.67 14.42
CA SER A 179 3.64 23.53 15.56
C SER A 179 3.17 22.49 16.56
N TYR A 180 4.07 21.57 16.91
CA TYR A 180 3.93 20.55 17.94
C TYR A 180 4.80 20.94 19.14
N VAL A 181 4.27 20.82 20.36
CA VAL A 181 4.95 21.20 21.62
C VAL A 181 4.91 20.05 22.61
N ALA A 182 6.06 19.66 23.17
CA ALA A 182 6.16 18.59 24.17
C ALA A 182 7.21 18.90 25.25
N THR A 183 6.94 18.48 26.49
CA THR A 183 7.85 18.70 27.63
C THR A 183 8.97 17.67 27.67
N THR A 184 10.16 18.10 28.10
CA THR A 184 11.37 17.26 28.18
C THR A 184 11.21 16.19 29.27
N PRO A 185 11.54 14.91 29.02
CA PRO A 185 11.38 13.85 30.02
C PRO A 185 12.17 14.14 31.31
N GLY A 186 11.44 14.43 32.40
CA GLY A 186 12.03 14.65 33.72
C GLY A 186 12.45 16.10 34.02
N ASP A 187 12.24 17.05 33.11
CA ASP A 187 12.38 18.48 33.35
C ASP A 187 11.12 19.22 32.83
N ASP A 188 10.13 19.37 33.72
CA ASP A 188 8.84 20.04 33.42
C ASP A 188 9.03 21.52 33.05
N ASP A 189 10.16 22.13 33.44
CA ASP A 189 10.51 23.53 33.14
C ASP A 189 11.15 23.66 31.73
N ARG A 190 11.14 22.62 30.89
CA ARG A 190 11.75 22.57 29.55
C ARG A 190 10.83 21.94 28.50
N ALA A 191 10.72 22.56 27.33
CA ALA A 191 9.98 22.01 26.20
C ALA A 191 10.74 22.11 24.87
N ILE A 192 10.35 21.27 23.93
CA ILE A 192 10.68 21.37 22.51
C ILE A 192 9.44 21.92 21.78
N VAL A 193 9.67 22.86 20.88
CA VAL A 193 8.72 23.30 19.86
C VAL A 193 9.25 22.82 18.51
N TYR A 194 8.46 22.02 17.82
CA TYR A 194 8.78 21.46 16.51
C TYR A 194 7.74 21.97 15.52
N THR A 195 8.17 22.71 14.50
CA THR A 195 7.28 23.25 13.46
C THR A 195 7.53 22.51 12.15
N ALA A 196 6.49 21.87 11.65
CA ALA A 196 6.50 21.15 10.38
C ALA A 196 5.83 21.99 9.27
N GLU A 197 6.32 21.85 8.03
CA GLU A 197 5.69 22.39 6.82
C GLU A 197 4.51 21.49 6.42
N ILE A 198 3.31 22.06 6.27
CA ILE A 198 2.12 21.30 5.84
C ILE A 198 1.86 21.45 4.34
N ASP A 199 2.50 22.41 3.68
CA ASP A 199 2.40 22.60 2.22
C ASP A 199 2.90 21.36 1.47
N ASP A 200 4.02 20.77 1.95
CA ASP A 200 4.60 19.51 1.50
C ASP A 200 3.59 18.34 1.60
N TYR A 201 2.62 18.40 2.52
CA TYR A 201 1.49 17.46 2.62
C TYR A 201 0.32 17.84 1.69
N SER A 202 0.02 19.13 1.50
CA SER A 202 -1.06 19.57 0.60
C SER A 202 -0.85 19.16 -0.86
N ASP A 203 0.42 19.10 -1.30
CA ASP A 203 0.86 18.57 -2.60
C ASP A 203 0.55 17.06 -2.80
N ARG A 204 0.01 16.38 -1.77
CA ARG A 204 -0.27 14.92 -1.73
C ARG A 204 -1.77 14.58 -1.81
N PHE A 205 -2.67 15.57 -1.86
CA PHE A 205 -4.11 15.33 -2.06
C PHE A 205 -4.44 14.77 -3.46
N GLU A 206 -5.44 13.90 -3.56
CA GLU A 206 -5.82 13.25 -4.83
C GLU A 206 -6.67 14.19 -5.74
N ASP A 207 -6.11 14.67 -6.86
CA ASP A 207 -6.79 15.50 -7.91
C ASP A 207 -7.79 14.68 -8.76
N ASP A 208 -8.83 14.15 -8.09
CA ASP A 208 -9.97 13.48 -8.71
C ASP A 208 -11.08 14.46 -9.14
N GLY A 209 -10.87 15.77 -8.96
CA GLY A 209 -11.83 16.83 -9.31
C GLY A 209 -12.86 17.16 -8.22
N ALA A 210 -12.84 16.44 -7.09
CA ALA A 210 -13.44 16.94 -5.84
C ALA A 210 -12.58 18.09 -5.28
N THR A 211 -13.17 18.97 -4.48
CA THR A 211 -12.45 19.99 -3.69
C THR A 211 -12.36 19.54 -2.24
N THR A 212 -11.13 19.32 -1.76
CA THR A 212 -10.79 18.82 -0.42
C THR A 212 -10.40 19.95 0.52
N LEU A 213 -11.00 19.95 1.71
CA LEU A 213 -10.79 20.92 2.79
C LEU A 213 -10.43 20.19 4.08
N VAL A 214 -9.47 20.72 4.84
CA VAL A 214 -9.27 20.37 6.25
C VAL A 214 -9.85 21.49 7.10
N LEU A 215 -10.63 21.13 8.12
CA LEU A 215 -11.27 22.06 9.06
C LEU A 215 -10.79 21.77 10.49
N ASP A 216 -10.68 22.82 11.31
CA ASP A 216 -10.25 22.78 12.72
C ASP A 216 -11.35 22.22 13.68
N GLY A 217 -11.33 22.62 14.95
CA GLY A 217 -12.39 22.30 15.92
C GLY A 217 -13.62 23.24 15.92
N ASP A 218 -13.50 24.48 15.44
CA ASP A 218 -14.55 25.52 15.40
C ASP A 218 -15.20 25.68 13.99
N ASP A 219 -14.79 24.84 13.02
CA ASP A 219 -15.17 24.83 11.60
C ASP A 219 -14.57 25.98 10.75
N GLU A 220 -13.35 26.43 11.06
CA GLU A 220 -12.52 27.29 10.20
C GLU A 220 -11.57 26.45 9.32
N VAL A 221 -11.31 26.89 8.08
CA VAL A 221 -10.45 26.17 7.11
C VAL A 221 -8.98 26.25 7.51
N MET A 222 -8.33 25.09 7.48
CA MET A 222 -6.94 24.84 7.87
C MET A 222 -6.02 24.54 6.67
N LEU A 223 -6.55 23.83 5.67
CA LEU A 223 -5.82 23.43 4.48
C LEU A 223 -6.82 23.20 3.34
N ASP A 224 -6.40 23.43 2.10
CA ASP A 224 -7.16 23.04 0.90
C ASP A 224 -6.25 22.61 -0.25
N ASP A 225 -6.85 22.01 -1.28
CA ASP A 225 -6.19 21.50 -2.49
C ASP A 225 -5.89 22.55 -3.57
N ARG A 226 -6.31 23.81 -3.39
CA ARG A 226 -6.13 24.90 -4.36
C ARG A 226 -5.00 25.84 -4.03
N ASN A 227 -4.37 25.65 -2.87
CA ASN A 227 -3.27 26.48 -2.38
C ASN A 227 -2.07 26.57 -3.35
N TYR A 228 -1.96 25.65 -4.32
CA TYR A 228 -0.85 25.61 -5.29
C TYR A 228 -1.26 25.49 -6.77
N GLN A 229 -2.09 26.40 -7.29
CA GLN A 229 -2.28 26.61 -8.75
C GLN A 229 -1.52 27.87 -9.26
N PRO A 230 -0.25 27.75 -9.71
CA PRO A 230 0.65 28.89 -9.94
C PRO A 230 0.43 29.70 -11.24
N ASP A 231 -0.79 29.71 -11.80
CA ASP A 231 -1.09 30.32 -13.13
C ASP A 231 -2.04 31.54 -13.07
N ASP A 232 -2.58 31.93 -11.90
CA ASP A 232 -3.42 33.13 -11.71
C ASP A 232 -2.92 34.05 -10.57
N ASP A 233 -3.30 35.34 -10.59
CA ASP A 233 -2.89 36.36 -9.59
C ASP A 233 -3.65 36.19 -8.23
N ALA A 234 -3.74 34.97 -7.67
CA ALA A 234 -4.35 34.67 -6.38
C ALA A 234 -3.35 34.74 -5.23
N ASP A 235 -3.75 35.25 -4.07
CA ASP A 235 -2.96 35.20 -2.84
C ASP A 235 -3.11 33.78 -2.25
N ALA A 236 -2.02 33.02 -2.09
CA ALA A 236 -2.05 31.74 -1.38
C ALA A 236 -2.58 31.93 0.04
N PHE A 237 -3.23 30.91 0.60
CA PHE A 237 -3.90 30.98 1.91
C PHE A 237 -5.05 32.02 2.03
N GLU A 238 -5.64 32.56 0.95
CA GLU A 238 -6.84 33.45 1.04
C GLU A 238 -8.01 32.80 1.84
N THR A 239 -8.03 31.46 1.89
CA THR A 239 -9.03 30.61 2.54
C THR A 239 -8.70 30.26 4.00
N LEU A 240 -7.46 30.44 4.46
CA LEU A 240 -7.02 30.04 5.80
C LEU A 240 -7.74 30.85 6.90
N GLY A 241 -8.31 30.17 7.90
CA GLY A 241 -9.14 30.80 8.94
C GLY A 241 -10.51 31.30 8.44
N ALA A 242 -11.02 30.77 7.32
CA ALA A 242 -12.36 31.09 6.84
C ALA A 242 -13.42 30.13 7.44
N GLU A 243 -14.46 30.69 8.06
CA GLU A 243 -15.63 29.95 8.57
C GLU A 243 -16.31 29.14 7.43
N TYR A 244 -16.25 27.81 7.50
CA TYR A 244 -16.83 26.88 6.54
C TYR A 244 -18.37 27.02 6.46
N GLY A 245 -19.02 27.30 7.60
CA GLY A 245 -20.42 27.71 7.70
C GLY A 245 -21.47 26.59 7.74
N GLU A 246 -21.08 25.32 7.54
CA GLU A 246 -22.01 24.17 7.41
C GLU A 246 -21.90 23.10 8.52
N SER A 247 -21.54 23.53 9.75
CA SER A 247 -21.29 22.74 10.99
C SER A 247 -22.08 21.46 11.32
N ASP A 248 -23.26 21.25 10.74
CA ASP A 248 -24.09 20.05 11.00
C ASP A 248 -23.47 18.76 10.41
N ILE A 249 -22.69 18.86 9.32
CA ILE A 249 -21.97 17.70 8.77
C ILE A 249 -20.67 17.41 9.51
N THR A 250 -19.95 18.44 9.96
CA THR A 250 -18.68 18.31 10.70
C THR A 250 -18.91 17.88 12.16
N GLU A 251 -19.94 18.40 12.86
CA GLU A 251 -20.36 17.91 14.18
C GLU A 251 -20.71 16.40 14.10
N ARG A 252 -21.33 15.96 13.00
CA ARG A 252 -21.59 14.54 12.74
C ARG A 252 -20.31 13.78 12.37
N ALA A 253 -19.41 14.31 11.57
CA ALA A 253 -18.12 13.67 11.27
C ALA A 253 -17.32 13.38 12.56
N ARG A 254 -17.27 14.36 13.49
CA ARG A 254 -16.59 14.23 14.79
C ARG A 254 -17.26 13.21 15.74
N THR A 255 -18.58 12.98 15.63
CA THR A 255 -19.37 12.23 16.63
C THR A 255 -19.99 10.91 16.16
N GLU A 256 -20.34 10.77 14.88
CA GLU A 256 -20.90 9.57 14.25
C GLU A 256 -19.84 8.78 13.45
N GLY A 257 -18.69 9.40 13.15
CA GLY A 257 -17.69 8.89 12.21
C GLY A 257 -17.92 9.44 10.80
N THR A 258 -17.36 8.78 9.79
CA THR A 258 -17.51 9.19 8.38
C THR A 258 -18.98 9.33 7.96
N VAL A 259 -19.31 10.45 7.31
CA VAL A 259 -20.64 10.78 6.79
C VAL A 259 -20.55 11.32 5.36
N SER A 260 -21.64 11.19 4.60
CA SER A 260 -21.76 11.70 3.23
C SER A 260 -23.22 12.08 2.96
N GLU A 261 -23.45 13.24 2.33
CA GLU A 261 -24.80 13.67 1.90
C GLU A 261 -24.80 14.75 0.81
N GLU A 262 -25.89 14.82 0.05
CA GLU A 262 -26.15 15.89 -0.93
C GLU A 262 -26.48 17.21 -0.22
N ARG A 263 -25.74 18.29 -0.53
CA ARG A 263 -26.00 19.66 -0.04
C ARG A 263 -25.89 20.69 -1.16
N SER A 264 -26.57 21.82 -0.98
CA SER A 264 -26.31 23.02 -1.80
C SER A 264 -25.31 23.88 -1.06
N SER A 265 -24.20 24.21 -1.71
CA SER A 265 -23.09 25.00 -1.17
C SER A 265 -23.54 26.40 -0.75
N ILE A 266 -23.28 26.79 0.51
CA ILE A 266 -23.61 28.12 1.04
C ILE A 266 -22.48 28.64 1.94
N GLY A 267 -21.54 29.40 1.38
CA GLY A 267 -20.43 29.97 2.15
C GLY A 267 -19.83 31.23 1.54
N ILE A 268 -18.65 31.62 2.03
CA ILE A 268 -17.71 32.49 1.30
C ILE A 268 -16.90 31.62 0.32
N LEU A 269 -16.55 30.40 0.77
CA LEU A 269 -15.82 29.37 0.03
C LEU A 269 -16.44 29.00 -1.32
N SER A 270 -17.76 29.14 -1.50
CA SER A 270 -18.41 28.90 -2.80
C SER A 270 -17.96 29.89 -3.89
N ASP A 271 -17.66 31.14 -3.51
CA ASP A 271 -17.16 32.14 -4.46
C ASP A 271 -15.68 31.85 -4.84
N THR A 272 -14.89 31.31 -3.90
CA THR A 272 -13.47 30.96 -4.10
C THR A 272 -13.29 29.67 -4.89
N TYR A 273 -13.93 28.58 -4.47
CA TYR A 273 -13.82 27.29 -5.16
C TYR A 273 -14.72 27.20 -6.41
N GLY A 274 -15.56 28.20 -6.67
CA GLY A 274 -16.43 28.28 -7.85
C GLY A 274 -17.75 27.52 -7.74
N LEU A 275 -18.07 27.01 -6.56
CA LEU A 275 -19.26 26.19 -6.24
C LEU A 275 -20.55 27.04 -6.11
N GLU A 276 -20.74 28.10 -6.92
CA GLU A 276 -21.91 29.01 -6.85
C GLU A 276 -23.20 28.34 -7.39
N ASP A 277 -24.31 28.44 -6.63
CA ASP A 277 -25.68 28.04 -7.05
C ASP A 277 -25.87 26.52 -7.37
N GLU A 278 -24.92 25.64 -7.01
CA GLU A 278 -24.90 24.21 -7.36
C GLU A 278 -25.22 23.24 -6.19
N GLU A 279 -25.74 22.05 -6.52
CA GLU A 279 -25.90 20.93 -5.57
C GLU A 279 -24.64 20.05 -5.66
N ASN A 280 -23.97 19.85 -4.52
CA ASN A 280 -22.73 19.10 -4.34
C ASN A 280 -22.98 17.85 -3.49
N LEU A 281 -22.27 16.77 -3.78
CA LEU A 281 -22.05 15.68 -2.84
C LEU A 281 -20.96 16.12 -1.87
N VAL A 282 -21.20 15.96 -0.56
CA VAL A 282 -20.25 16.35 0.48
C VAL A 282 -19.93 15.15 1.34
N GLY A 283 -18.68 14.68 1.28
CA GLY A 283 -18.11 13.71 2.21
C GLY A 283 -17.46 14.43 3.39
N ALA A 284 -17.54 13.86 4.59
CA ALA A 284 -16.81 14.37 5.74
C ALA A 284 -16.38 13.24 6.69
N SER A 285 -15.13 13.28 7.14
CA SER A 285 -14.59 12.32 8.10
C SER A 285 -13.66 13.01 9.10
N ARG A 286 -13.75 12.60 10.36
CA ARG A 286 -12.85 13.07 11.40
C ARG A 286 -11.44 12.49 11.23
N VAL A 287 -10.44 13.30 11.56
CA VAL A 287 -9.10 12.83 11.91
C VAL A 287 -9.18 12.21 13.33
N TYR A 288 -8.34 11.23 13.65
CA TYR A 288 -8.19 10.73 15.02
C TYR A 288 -6.86 11.21 15.60
N GLY A 289 -6.86 11.59 16.88
CA GLY A 289 -5.77 12.34 17.53
C GLY A 289 -6.20 13.79 17.76
N THR A 290 -6.64 14.47 16.70
CA THR A 290 -7.13 15.87 16.73
C THR A 290 -8.66 15.96 16.74
N ASP A 291 -9.20 17.19 16.81
CA ASP A 291 -10.62 17.51 16.55
C ASP A 291 -10.91 17.88 15.08
N TRP A 292 -9.90 17.76 14.20
CA TRP A 292 -10.00 18.15 12.78
C TRP A 292 -10.96 17.25 11.99
N VAL A 293 -11.52 17.80 10.91
CA VAL A 293 -12.39 17.11 9.96
C VAL A 293 -11.91 17.38 8.54
N VAL A 294 -11.69 16.32 7.75
CA VAL A 294 -11.55 16.45 6.30
C VAL A 294 -12.93 16.44 5.67
N VAL A 295 -13.18 17.37 4.76
CA VAL A 295 -14.44 17.56 4.04
C VAL A 295 -14.15 17.64 2.54
N THR A 296 -14.81 16.80 1.75
CA THR A 296 -14.67 16.75 0.29
C THR A 296 -15.95 17.25 -0.37
N HIS A 297 -15.82 18.00 -1.47
CA HIS A 297 -16.94 18.58 -2.23
C HIS A 297 -16.84 18.20 -3.71
N GLU A 298 -17.84 17.48 -4.24
CA GLU A 298 -17.91 17.15 -5.67
C GLU A 298 -19.26 17.59 -6.26
N PRO A 299 -19.30 18.33 -7.39
CA PRO A 299 -20.55 18.70 -8.04
C PRO A 299 -21.41 17.48 -8.38
N THR A 300 -22.69 17.48 -8.02
CA THR A 300 -23.57 16.32 -8.25
C THR A 300 -23.79 16.00 -9.73
N GLU A 301 -23.50 16.92 -10.66
CA GLU A 301 -23.56 16.61 -12.09
C GLU A 301 -22.37 15.78 -12.61
N ASP A 302 -21.23 15.83 -11.91
CA ASP A 302 -20.07 14.98 -12.17
C ASP A 302 -20.17 13.66 -11.38
N ALA A 303 -20.35 13.73 -10.05
CA ALA A 303 -20.49 12.55 -9.17
C ALA A 303 -21.58 11.58 -9.64
N TYR A 304 -22.75 12.11 -10.02
CA TYR A 304 -23.85 11.32 -10.55
C TYR A 304 -23.90 11.29 -12.08
N GLY A 305 -22.85 11.74 -12.80
CA GLY A 305 -22.81 11.76 -14.27
C GLY A 305 -23.05 10.38 -14.89
N PHE A 306 -22.49 9.32 -14.30
CA PHE A 306 -22.77 7.92 -14.67
C PHE A 306 -24.22 7.51 -14.35
N VAL A 307 -24.73 7.87 -13.17
CA VAL A 307 -26.10 7.57 -12.72
C VAL A 307 -27.14 8.23 -13.64
N ALA A 308 -26.90 9.48 -14.03
CA ALA A 308 -27.71 10.24 -14.97
C ALA A 308 -27.74 9.55 -16.34
N ALA A 309 -26.60 9.07 -16.84
CA ALA A 309 -26.54 8.28 -18.07
C ALA A 309 -27.35 6.97 -17.96
N VAL A 310 -27.21 6.21 -16.87
CA VAL A 310 -27.98 4.98 -16.60
C VAL A 310 -29.49 5.26 -16.57
N SER A 311 -29.90 6.38 -15.95
CA SER A 311 -31.28 6.84 -15.92
C SER A 311 -31.81 7.16 -17.33
N ASP A 312 -31.06 7.96 -18.11
CA ASP A 312 -31.49 8.38 -19.44
C ASP A 312 -31.58 7.18 -20.40
N TYR A 313 -30.55 6.32 -20.45
CA TYR A 313 -30.60 5.06 -21.22
C TYR A 313 -31.75 4.14 -20.76
N GLY A 314 -32.03 4.05 -19.45
CA GLY A 314 -33.17 3.32 -18.89
C GLY A 314 -34.53 3.85 -19.37
N THR A 315 -34.69 5.17 -19.43
CA THR A 315 -35.92 5.78 -19.97
C THR A 315 -36.02 5.62 -21.48
N TYR A 316 -34.94 5.74 -22.25
CA TYR A 316 -34.94 5.50 -23.71
C TYR A 316 -35.27 4.04 -24.04
N ALA A 317 -34.70 3.07 -23.33
CA ALA A 317 -35.01 1.65 -23.49
C ALA A 317 -36.49 1.37 -23.17
N THR A 318 -37.00 1.92 -22.07
CA THR A 318 -38.41 1.79 -21.67
C THR A 318 -39.35 2.45 -22.70
N ALA A 319 -39.02 3.64 -23.19
CA ALA A 319 -39.78 4.35 -24.21
C ALA A 319 -39.78 3.59 -25.55
N GLY A 320 -38.63 3.07 -25.96
CA GLY A 320 -38.47 2.22 -27.16
C GLY A 320 -39.30 0.95 -27.09
N GLY A 321 -39.27 0.24 -25.96
CA GLY A 321 -40.10 -0.94 -25.71
C GLY A 321 -41.61 -0.66 -25.79
N VAL A 322 -42.07 0.43 -25.15
CA VAL A 322 -43.47 0.87 -25.22
C VAL A 322 -43.87 1.30 -26.64
N LEU A 323 -42.97 1.96 -27.38
CA LEU A 323 -43.17 2.37 -28.77
C LEU A 323 -43.27 1.15 -29.70
N LEU A 324 -42.42 0.13 -29.54
CA LEU A 324 -42.49 -1.16 -30.25
C LEU A 324 -43.82 -1.87 -30.00
N ILE A 325 -44.26 -2.00 -28.74
CA ILE A 325 -45.57 -2.57 -28.39
C ILE A 325 -46.71 -1.77 -29.04
N GLY A 326 -46.59 -0.44 -29.08
CA GLY A 326 -47.53 0.45 -29.77
C GLY A 326 -47.57 0.25 -31.29
N LEU A 327 -46.40 0.13 -31.93
CA LEU A 327 -46.23 -0.03 -33.37
C LEU A 327 -46.80 -1.38 -33.84
N VAL A 328 -46.35 -2.48 -33.23
CA VAL A 328 -46.84 -3.85 -33.47
C VAL A 328 -48.35 -3.92 -33.23
N GLY A 329 -48.82 -3.32 -32.14
CA GLY A 329 -50.24 -3.21 -31.80
C GLY A 329 -51.08 -2.43 -32.83
N ALA A 330 -50.54 -1.36 -33.40
CA ALA A 330 -51.20 -0.55 -34.42
C ALA A 330 -51.35 -1.30 -35.75
N VAL A 331 -50.28 -1.98 -36.21
CA VAL A 331 -50.27 -2.76 -37.46
C VAL A 331 -51.28 -3.92 -37.40
N LEU A 332 -51.17 -4.79 -36.38
CA LEU A 332 -52.04 -5.95 -36.20
C LEU A 332 -53.50 -5.56 -35.87
N GLY A 333 -53.67 -4.53 -35.03
CA GLY A 333 -54.99 -4.09 -34.56
C GLY A 333 -55.83 -3.42 -35.65
N ARG A 334 -55.24 -2.54 -36.46
CA ARG A 334 -55.96 -1.76 -37.49
C ARG A 334 -56.54 -2.65 -38.58
N ASN A 335 -55.75 -3.60 -39.08
CA ASN A 335 -56.16 -4.48 -40.18
C ASN A 335 -57.28 -5.46 -39.76
N THR A 336 -57.14 -6.04 -38.56
CA THR A 336 -58.13 -6.95 -37.97
C THR A 336 -59.46 -6.27 -37.67
N ALA A 337 -59.43 -5.07 -37.07
CA ALA A 337 -60.64 -4.33 -36.68
C ALA A 337 -61.55 -3.96 -37.86
N VAL A 338 -60.96 -3.43 -38.94
CA VAL A 338 -61.71 -2.94 -40.11
C VAL A 338 -62.40 -4.08 -40.86
N SER A 339 -61.77 -5.26 -40.91
CA SER A 339 -62.30 -6.46 -41.57
C SER A 339 -63.60 -6.96 -40.92
N ILE A 340 -63.66 -6.94 -39.58
CA ILE A 340 -64.81 -7.47 -38.80
C ILE A 340 -66.00 -6.50 -38.82
N ASP A 341 -65.75 -5.19 -38.70
CA ASP A 341 -66.83 -4.19 -38.78
C ASP A 341 -67.43 -4.10 -40.19
N ARG A 342 -66.61 -4.32 -41.24
CA ARG A 342 -67.06 -4.46 -42.63
C ARG A 342 -67.95 -5.70 -42.83
N LEU A 343 -67.56 -6.86 -42.29
CA LEU A 343 -68.38 -8.09 -42.33
C LEU A 343 -69.71 -7.88 -41.60
N THR A 344 -69.67 -7.29 -40.40
CA THR A 344 -70.86 -7.04 -39.56
C THR A 344 -71.86 -6.12 -40.27
N ARG A 345 -71.40 -5.05 -40.94
CA ARG A 345 -72.26 -4.16 -41.74
C ARG A 345 -72.77 -4.82 -43.02
N LYS A 346 -72.00 -5.70 -43.66
CA LYS A 346 -72.45 -6.49 -44.82
C LYS A 346 -73.56 -7.49 -44.41
N ALA A 347 -73.39 -8.21 -43.31
CA ALA A 347 -74.40 -9.14 -42.77
C ALA A 347 -75.70 -8.43 -42.33
N GLY A 348 -75.61 -7.24 -41.71
CA GLY A 348 -76.80 -6.46 -41.32
C GLY A 348 -77.70 -6.07 -42.50
N ARG A 349 -77.12 -5.78 -43.69
CA ARG A 349 -77.91 -5.53 -44.91
C ARG A 349 -78.70 -6.76 -45.37
N MET A 350 -78.14 -7.96 -45.19
CA MET A 350 -78.84 -9.22 -45.51
C MET A 350 -80.01 -9.48 -44.55
N GLU A 351 -79.92 -9.08 -43.28
CA GLU A 351 -81.04 -9.13 -42.34
C GLU A 351 -82.19 -8.19 -42.74
N GLU A 352 -81.86 -7.04 -43.34
CA GLU A 352 -82.84 -6.08 -43.90
C GLU A 352 -83.37 -6.47 -45.30
N GLY A 353 -82.90 -7.59 -45.88
CA GLY A 353 -83.39 -8.15 -47.14
C GLY A 353 -82.60 -7.76 -48.40
N ASP A 354 -81.47 -7.06 -48.25
CA ASP A 354 -80.53 -6.79 -49.34
C ASP A 354 -79.56 -7.97 -49.51
N LEU A 355 -79.77 -8.76 -50.57
CA LEU A 355 -78.92 -9.91 -50.96
C LEU A 355 -77.92 -9.58 -52.07
N ASP A 356 -77.84 -8.32 -52.52
CA ASP A 356 -76.83 -7.82 -53.48
C ASP A 356 -75.59 -7.25 -52.76
N VAL A 357 -75.23 -7.96 -51.69
CA VAL A 357 -74.06 -7.69 -50.87
C VAL A 357 -72.96 -8.65 -51.30
N ASP A 358 -71.94 -8.12 -51.95
CA ASP A 358 -70.65 -8.79 -52.15
C ASP A 358 -70.07 -9.25 -50.79
N LEU A 359 -69.49 -10.45 -50.71
CA LEU A 359 -68.82 -11.04 -49.54
C LEU A 359 -67.43 -11.63 -49.86
N GLU A 360 -66.77 -11.19 -50.94
CA GLU A 360 -65.43 -11.68 -51.26
C GLU A 360 -64.37 -11.15 -50.27
N THR A 361 -63.36 -11.98 -50.00
CA THR A 361 -62.18 -11.62 -49.21
C THR A 361 -60.97 -12.45 -49.64
N LYS A 362 -59.77 -11.83 -49.66
CA LYS A 362 -58.50 -12.51 -49.96
C LYS A 362 -57.81 -13.10 -48.70
N ARG A 363 -58.51 -13.20 -47.57
CA ARG A 363 -57.95 -13.73 -46.30
C ARG A 363 -58.20 -15.23 -46.16
N ILE A 364 -57.13 -15.98 -45.91
CA ILE A 364 -57.15 -17.44 -45.65
C ILE A 364 -57.35 -17.82 -44.17
N ASP A 365 -57.55 -16.83 -43.30
CA ASP A 365 -57.51 -17.00 -41.84
C ASP A 365 -58.89 -17.27 -41.20
N ASN A 366 -58.95 -17.20 -39.86
CA ASN A 366 -60.16 -17.48 -39.10
C ASN A 366 -61.33 -16.50 -39.34
N ILE A 367 -61.11 -15.29 -39.87
CA ILE A 367 -62.23 -14.46 -40.37
C ILE A 367 -62.53 -14.72 -41.85
N GLY A 368 -61.55 -15.17 -42.64
CA GLY A 368 -61.76 -15.64 -44.02
C GLY A 368 -62.84 -16.72 -44.09
N ARG A 369 -62.69 -17.77 -43.27
CA ARG A 369 -63.69 -18.84 -43.10
C ARG A 369 -65.05 -18.34 -42.58
N LEU A 370 -65.11 -17.16 -41.96
CA LEU A 370 -66.38 -16.52 -41.59
C LEU A 370 -67.08 -15.87 -42.80
N TYR A 371 -66.33 -15.22 -43.70
CA TYR A 371 -66.88 -14.67 -44.94
C TYR A 371 -67.48 -15.79 -45.81
N GLU A 372 -66.78 -16.91 -46.01
CA GLU A 372 -67.28 -18.10 -46.75
C GLU A 372 -68.58 -18.67 -46.14
N GLY A 373 -68.65 -18.72 -44.81
CA GLY A 373 -69.82 -19.22 -44.07
C GLY A 373 -71.07 -18.35 -44.25
N PHE A 374 -70.90 -17.02 -44.26
CA PHE A 374 -72.00 -16.11 -44.60
C PHE A 374 -72.32 -16.13 -46.11
N ASP A 375 -71.33 -16.34 -46.97
CA ASP A 375 -71.54 -16.37 -48.42
C ASP A 375 -72.36 -17.57 -48.88
N SER A 376 -72.06 -18.76 -48.35
CA SER A 376 -72.89 -19.95 -48.58
C SER A 376 -74.35 -19.74 -48.16
N MET A 377 -74.59 -18.91 -47.14
CA MET A 377 -75.94 -18.53 -46.69
C MET A 377 -76.62 -17.52 -47.62
N ARG A 378 -75.86 -16.56 -48.19
CA ARG A 378 -76.31 -15.64 -49.26
C ARG A 378 -76.74 -16.41 -50.51
N VAL A 379 -75.88 -17.31 -51.00
CA VAL A 379 -76.13 -18.09 -52.23
C VAL A 379 -77.36 -18.97 -52.06
N ALA A 380 -77.51 -19.66 -50.92
CA ALA A 380 -78.69 -20.50 -50.64
C ALA A 380 -80.02 -19.73 -50.62
N LEU A 381 -80.02 -18.45 -50.22
CA LEU A 381 -81.20 -17.58 -50.27
C LEU A 381 -81.48 -17.05 -51.69
N ARG A 382 -80.45 -16.66 -52.43
CA ARG A 382 -80.57 -16.08 -53.77
C ARG A 382 -81.08 -17.10 -54.81
N THR A 383 -80.61 -18.34 -54.74
CA THR A 383 -81.00 -19.44 -55.64
C THR A 383 -82.50 -19.81 -55.56
N GLN A 384 -83.24 -19.41 -54.52
CA GLN A 384 -84.64 -19.80 -54.34
C GLN A 384 -85.68 -18.86 -55.01
N ILE A 385 -85.24 -17.79 -55.70
CA ILE A 385 -86.14 -16.75 -56.25
C ILE A 385 -86.08 -16.59 -57.79
N GLU A 386 -85.00 -16.99 -58.46
CA GLU A 386 -84.76 -16.66 -59.89
C GLU A 386 -85.01 -17.79 -60.92
N GLU A 387 -85.72 -18.87 -60.57
CA GLU A 387 -86.23 -19.86 -61.55
C GLU A 387 -87.69 -19.58 -61.98
N ALA A 388 -87.92 -18.51 -62.76
CA ALA A 388 -89.25 -18.14 -63.25
C ALA A 388 -89.29 -17.49 -64.66
N GLU A 389 -89.03 -18.32 -65.67
CA GLU A 389 -89.42 -18.17 -67.10
C GLU A 389 -89.02 -16.91 -67.93
N ALA A 390 -88.53 -17.18 -69.15
CA ALA A 390 -88.48 -16.29 -70.34
C ALA A 390 -87.54 -15.06 -70.33
N ALA A 391 -86.98 -14.61 -71.46
CA ALA A 391 -86.73 -15.23 -72.77
C ALA A 391 -85.61 -14.42 -73.48
N ARG A 392 -84.51 -15.02 -73.93
CA ARG A 392 -84.38 -15.76 -75.20
C ARG A 392 -84.63 -14.96 -76.50
N GLU A 393 -84.31 -13.65 -76.56
CA GLU A 393 -84.34 -12.91 -77.85
C GLU A 393 -83.16 -11.94 -78.14
N GLU A 394 -82.00 -12.05 -77.48
CA GLU A 394 -80.80 -11.24 -77.85
C GLU A 394 -79.49 -12.04 -78.08
N ALA A 395 -79.50 -13.36 -77.82
CA ALA A 395 -78.29 -14.19 -77.82
C ALA A 395 -77.77 -14.65 -79.21
N GLU A 396 -78.19 -14.03 -80.33
CA GLU A 396 -77.96 -14.56 -81.69
C GLU A 396 -77.24 -13.63 -82.68
N ARG A 397 -76.59 -12.56 -82.21
CA ARG A 397 -75.60 -11.81 -83.02
C ARG A 397 -74.18 -11.79 -82.42
N GLU A 398 -74.04 -12.11 -81.14
CA GLU A 398 -72.73 -12.07 -80.45
C GLU A 398 -71.91 -13.36 -80.60
N ARG A 399 -72.53 -14.47 -81.00
CA ARG A 399 -71.91 -15.81 -81.05
C ARG A 399 -70.68 -15.91 -81.97
N GLU A 400 -70.64 -15.18 -83.09
CA GLU A 400 -69.52 -15.24 -84.07
C GLU A 400 -68.35 -14.29 -83.73
N ARG A 401 -68.54 -13.34 -82.82
CA ARG A 401 -67.47 -12.54 -82.20
C ARG A 401 -66.89 -13.29 -81.01
N VAL A 402 -67.77 -13.75 -80.12
CA VAL A 402 -67.39 -14.51 -78.91
C VAL A 402 -66.62 -15.78 -79.23
N GLN A 403 -66.97 -16.52 -80.29
CA GLN A 403 -66.26 -17.77 -80.63
C GLN A 403 -64.79 -17.56 -81.00
N ARG A 404 -64.46 -16.58 -81.87
CA ARG A 404 -63.05 -16.31 -82.23
C ARG A 404 -62.27 -15.75 -81.05
N LEU A 405 -62.85 -14.80 -80.30
CA LEU A 405 -62.24 -14.29 -79.08
C LEU A 405 -62.03 -15.40 -78.03
N ASN A 406 -62.93 -16.39 -77.93
CA ASN A 406 -62.77 -17.56 -77.06
C ASN A 406 -61.72 -18.57 -77.54
N GLU A 407 -61.36 -18.56 -78.82
CA GLU A 407 -60.35 -19.47 -79.36
C GLU A 407 -58.96 -18.85 -79.20
N ASP A 408 -58.85 -17.54 -79.47
CA ASP A 408 -57.68 -16.71 -79.14
C ASP A 408 -57.36 -16.70 -77.64
N LEU A 409 -58.33 -16.34 -76.79
CA LEU A 409 -58.19 -16.38 -75.33
C LEU A 409 -57.81 -17.77 -74.79
N ARG A 410 -58.23 -18.86 -75.44
CA ARG A 410 -57.83 -20.22 -75.03
C ARG A 410 -56.41 -20.55 -75.45
N THR A 411 -55.93 -20.03 -76.58
CA THR A 411 -54.55 -20.20 -77.01
C THR A 411 -53.61 -19.43 -76.08
N LYS A 412 -53.85 -18.13 -75.86
CA LYS A 412 -53.05 -17.32 -74.93
C LYS A 412 -53.13 -17.82 -73.49
N ALA A 413 -54.30 -18.24 -73.00
CA ALA A 413 -54.39 -18.87 -71.67
C ALA A 413 -53.67 -20.23 -71.58
N ALA A 414 -53.53 -20.98 -72.67
CA ALA A 414 -52.75 -22.23 -72.69
C ALA A 414 -51.24 -21.95 -72.78
N GLU A 415 -50.82 -20.90 -73.47
CA GLU A 415 -49.43 -20.40 -73.47
C GLU A 415 -49.05 -19.90 -72.07
N TYR A 416 -49.86 -19.05 -71.44
CA TYR A 416 -49.65 -18.57 -70.08
C TYR A 416 -49.70 -19.70 -69.05
N SER A 417 -50.56 -20.71 -69.24
CA SER A 417 -50.57 -21.90 -68.38
C SER A 417 -49.27 -22.71 -68.45
N GLN A 418 -48.52 -22.68 -69.56
CA GLN A 418 -47.22 -23.35 -69.66
C GLN A 418 -46.11 -22.52 -68.98
N VAL A 419 -46.15 -21.19 -69.08
CA VAL A 419 -45.24 -20.29 -68.36
C VAL A 419 -45.47 -20.37 -66.85
N MET A 420 -46.73 -20.41 -66.40
CA MET A 420 -47.09 -20.66 -64.99
C MET A 420 -46.69 -22.06 -64.51
N GLU A 421 -46.65 -23.07 -65.38
CA GLU A 421 -46.21 -24.42 -65.03
C GLU A 421 -44.68 -24.46 -64.84
N ALA A 422 -43.90 -23.84 -65.74
CA ALA A 422 -42.45 -23.67 -65.59
C ALA A 422 -42.06 -22.92 -64.31
N ALA A 423 -42.68 -21.75 -64.06
CA ALA A 423 -42.46 -20.95 -62.86
C ALA A 423 -42.89 -21.66 -61.56
N ALA A 424 -43.81 -22.62 -61.63
CA ALA A 424 -44.21 -23.45 -60.49
C ALA A 424 -43.29 -24.67 -60.27
N GLU A 425 -42.49 -25.06 -61.26
CA GLU A 425 -41.49 -26.12 -61.13
C GLU A 425 -40.15 -25.59 -60.58
N GLY A 426 -39.75 -24.37 -61.01
CA GLY A 426 -38.59 -23.62 -60.50
C GLY A 426 -38.07 -22.51 -61.44
N ASP A 427 -38.50 -22.47 -62.70
CA ASP A 427 -37.97 -21.56 -63.73
C ASP A 427 -38.53 -20.13 -63.55
N LEU A 428 -37.79 -19.27 -62.85
CA LEU A 428 -38.13 -17.84 -62.70
C LEU A 428 -37.69 -17.00 -63.90
N THR A 429 -36.85 -17.51 -64.80
CA THR A 429 -36.48 -16.84 -66.08
C THR A 429 -37.65 -16.81 -67.07
N ALA A 430 -38.62 -17.72 -66.91
CA ALA A 430 -39.79 -17.83 -67.77
C ALA A 430 -40.56 -16.49 -67.91
N ARG A 431 -40.97 -16.15 -69.14
CA ARG A 431 -41.74 -14.92 -69.42
C ARG A 431 -42.96 -15.19 -70.30
N MET A 432 -44.06 -14.52 -69.99
CA MET A 432 -45.26 -14.47 -70.82
C MET A 432 -45.07 -13.50 -71.98
N ASP A 433 -45.60 -13.85 -73.15
CA ASP A 433 -45.73 -12.94 -74.28
C ASP A 433 -46.99 -12.07 -74.12
N PRO A 434 -46.86 -10.75 -73.86
CA PRO A 434 -48.01 -9.86 -73.63
C PRO A 434 -48.76 -9.49 -74.93
N GLU A 435 -48.26 -9.83 -76.13
CA GLU A 435 -48.98 -9.50 -77.38
C GLU A 435 -50.31 -10.28 -77.47
N SER A 436 -51.45 -9.61 -77.32
CA SER A 436 -52.79 -10.23 -77.40
C SER A 436 -53.82 -9.32 -78.09
N GLU A 437 -54.82 -9.90 -78.77
CA GLU A 437 -56.03 -9.15 -79.18
C GLU A 437 -56.97 -8.84 -77.99
N ASN A 438 -56.62 -9.29 -76.77
CA ASN A 438 -57.36 -9.01 -75.54
C ASN A 438 -56.51 -8.21 -74.54
N GLU A 439 -56.93 -6.97 -74.28
CA GLU A 439 -56.37 -6.03 -73.29
C GLU A 439 -56.10 -6.72 -71.94
N ALA A 440 -57.12 -7.35 -71.35
CA ALA A 440 -56.99 -8.05 -70.06
C ALA A 440 -56.14 -9.34 -70.08
N MET A 441 -55.68 -9.83 -71.23
CA MET A 441 -54.62 -10.86 -71.29
C MET A 441 -53.23 -10.21 -71.42
N ALA A 442 -53.10 -9.12 -72.18
CA ALA A 442 -51.87 -8.34 -72.22
C ALA A 442 -51.52 -7.83 -70.80
N ASP A 443 -52.49 -7.25 -70.10
CA ASP A 443 -52.37 -6.80 -68.70
C ASP A 443 -51.87 -7.94 -67.79
N ILE A 444 -52.44 -9.15 -67.91
CA ILE A 444 -52.01 -10.34 -67.14
C ILE A 444 -50.58 -10.78 -67.49
N GLY A 445 -50.19 -10.71 -68.77
CA GLY A 445 -48.84 -11.03 -69.20
C GLY A 445 -47.80 -10.03 -68.68
N GLU A 446 -48.15 -8.74 -68.64
CA GLU A 446 -47.29 -7.69 -68.07
C GLU A 446 -47.20 -7.80 -66.53
N GLU A 447 -48.34 -7.85 -65.81
CA GLU A 447 -48.37 -8.00 -64.34
C GLU A 447 -47.67 -9.29 -63.86
N PHE A 448 -47.78 -10.40 -64.59
CA PHE A 448 -47.10 -11.65 -64.24
C PHE A 448 -45.58 -11.61 -64.48
N ASN A 449 -45.13 -10.94 -65.55
CA ASN A 449 -43.71 -10.75 -65.81
C ASN A 449 -43.06 -9.81 -64.77
N GLU A 450 -43.76 -8.75 -64.35
CA GLU A 450 -43.34 -7.87 -63.26
C GLU A 450 -43.26 -8.65 -61.93
N MET A 451 -44.27 -9.48 -61.63
CA MET A 451 -44.25 -10.36 -60.45
C MET A 451 -43.08 -11.37 -60.46
N LEU A 452 -42.75 -11.98 -61.60
CA LEU A 452 -41.60 -12.89 -61.67
C LEU A 452 -40.28 -12.16 -61.50
N ALA A 453 -40.08 -10.99 -62.10
CA ALA A 453 -38.87 -10.20 -61.91
C ALA A 453 -38.65 -9.81 -60.43
N GLU A 454 -39.72 -9.44 -59.71
CA GLU A 454 -39.64 -9.13 -58.27
C GLU A 454 -39.27 -10.38 -57.44
N ILE A 455 -39.83 -11.55 -57.76
CA ILE A 455 -39.51 -12.82 -57.08
C ILE A 455 -38.08 -13.27 -57.39
N GLU A 456 -37.62 -13.06 -58.62
CA GLU A 456 -36.26 -13.37 -59.09
C GLU A 456 -35.21 -12.51 -58.38
N LEU A 457 -35.45 -11.19 -58.27
CA LEU A 457 -34.64 -10.29 -57.44
C LEU A 457 -34.65 -10.71 -55.96
N THR A 458 -35.81 -11.07 -55.41
CA THR A 458 -35.92 -11.54 -54.02
C THR A 458 -35.11 -12.83 -53.79
N VAL A 459 -35.09 -13.75 -54.75
CA VAL A 459 -34.29 -15.00 -54.67
C VAL A 459 -32.79 -14.70 -54.78
N ALA A 460 -32.38 -13.80 -55.66
CA ALA A 460 -30.98 -13.37 -55.78
C ALA A 460 -30.48 -12.68 -54.50
N GLU A 461 -31.27 -11.75 -53.94
CA GLU A 461 -30.98 -11.06 -52.67
C GLU A 461 -30.89 -12.06 -51.50
N LEU A 462 -31.84 -12.99 -51.37
CA LEU A 462 -31.81 -14.02 -50.34
C LEU A 462 -30.62 -14.98 -50.48
N ASN A 463 -30.20 -15.31 -51.70
CA ASN A 463 -29.03 -16.16 -51.90
C ASN A 463 -27.72 -15.43 -51.63
N ARG A 464 -27.64 -14.12 -51.94
CA ARG A 464 -26.52 -13.28 -51.50
C ARG A 464 -26.48 -13.23 -49.97
N PHE A 465 -27.59 -12.89 -49.31
CA PHE A 465 -27.66 -12.87 -47.85
C PHE A 465 -27.27 -14.22 -47.22
N ALA A 466 -27.67 -15.34 -47.80
CA ALA A 466 -27.24 -16.67 -47.35
C ALA A 466 -25.73 -16.93 -47.56
N THR A 467 -25.11 -16.31 -48.57
CA THR A 467 -23.65 -16.37 -48.78
C THR A 467 -22.93 -15.47 -47.76
N ASP A 468 -23.36 -14.22 -47.62
CA ASP A 468 -22.78 -13.22 -46.73
C ASP A 468 -22.84 -13.70 -45.26
N VAL A 469 -23.95 -14.31 -44.82
CA VAL A 469 -24.10 -14.94 -43.49
C VAL A 469 -23.19 -16.17 -43.32
N ALA A 470 -22.97 -16.97 -44.36
CA ALA A 470 -22.08 -18.12 -44.29
C ALA A 470 -20.61 -17.67 -44.10
N THR A 471 -20.15 -16.68 -44.88
CA THR A 471 -18.79 -16.12 -44.75
C THR A 471 -18.57 -15.47 -43.39
N ALA A 472 -19.49 -14.61 -42.92
CA ALA A 472 -19.39 -14.00 -41.59
C ALA A 472 -19.38 -15.05 -40.46
N SER A 473 -20.06 -16.19 -40.65
CA SER A 473 -20.04 -17.31 -39.70
C SER A 473 -18.71 -18.08 -39.71
N GLU A 474 -18.06 -18.22 -40.87
CA GLU A 474 -16.72 -18.80 -40.98
C GLU A 474 -15.66 -17.88 -40.34
N GLU A 475 -15.78 -16.56 -40.54
CA GLU A 475 -14.93 -15.54 -39.91
C GLU A 475 -15.05 -15.56 -38.37
N VAL A 476 -16.29 -15.50 -37.83
CA VAL A 476 -16.53 -15.62 -36.38
C VAL A 476 -16.01 -16.95 -35.82
N THR A 477 -16.08 -18.04 -36.59
CA THR A 477 -15.52 -19.34 -36.19
C THR A 477 -14.00 -19.26 -36.05
N ALA A 478 -13.30 -18.65 -37.03
CA ALA A 478 -11.84 -18.49 -37.01
C ALA A 478 -11.39 -17.59 -35.85
N SER A 479 -11.99 -16.42 -35.66
CA SER A 479 -11.68 -15.53 -34.53
C SER A 479 -11.96 -16.20 -33.17
N SER A 480 -12.98 -17.06 -33.07
CA SER A 480 -13.25 -17.83 -31.85
C SER A 480 -12.16 -18.88 -31.56
N GLU A 481 -11.51 -19.44 -32.58
CA GLU A 481 -10.35 -20.34 -32.38
C GLU A 481 -9.09 -19.57 -31.97
N GLU A 482 -8.89 -18.37 -32.53
CA GLU A 482 -7.75 -17.50 -32.23
C GLU A 482 -7.81 -16.95 -30.79
N VAL A 483 -8.92 -16.34 -30.38
CA VAL A 483 -9.10 -15.87 -28.99
C VAL A 483 -8.98 -17.02 -28.00
N ARG A 484 -9.50 -18.21 -28.31
CA ARG A 484 -9.33 -19.41 -27.47
C ARG A 484 -7.86 -19.83 -27.35
N SER A 485 -7.04 -19.60 -28.37
CA SER A 485 -5.59 -19.82 -28.29
C SER A 485 -4.87 -18.73 -27.46
N ALA A 486 -5.41 -17.51 -27.42
CA ALA A 486 -4.93 -16.46 -26.52
C ALA A 486 -5.28 -16.79 -25.05
N SER A 487 -6.53 -17.19 -24.75
CA SER A 487 -6.95 -17.60 -23.40
C SER A 487 -6.07 -18.74 -22.83
N GLN A 488 -5.64 -19.67 -23.67
CA GLN A 488 -4.73 -20.75 -23.26
C GLN A 488 -3.33 -20.26 -22.89
N GLN A 489 -2.80 -19.26 -23.60
CA GLN A 489 -1.51 -18.62 -23.27
C GLN A 489 -1.62 -17.79 -21.99
N VAL A 490 -2.75 -17.07 -21.79
CA VAL A 490 -3.05 -16.37 -20.52
C VAL A 490 -3.06 -17.37 -19.35
N THR A 491 -3.70 -18.53 -19.52
CA THR A 491 -3.73 -19.58 -18.49
C THR A 491 -2.33 -20.13 -18.17
N GLU A 492 -1.43 -20.23 -19.15
CA GLU A 492 -0.04 -20.65 -18.96
C GLU A 492 0.78 -19.57 -18.22
N SER A 493 0.69 -18.30 -18.64
CA SER A 493 1.34 -17.17 -17.96
C SER A 493 0.86 -16.97 -16.52
N ILE A 494 -0.43 -17.17 -16.25
CA ILE A 494 -1.03 -17.07 -14.93
C ILE A 494 -0.51 -18.18 -13.99
N GLN A 495 -0.24 -19.38 -14.51
CA GLN A 495 0.42 -20.43 -13.73
C GLN A 495 1.87 -20.05 -13.39
N GLU A 496 2.63 -19.47 -14.33
CA GLU A 496 4.00 -19.00 -14.04
C GLU A 496 4.03 -17.84 -13.02
N ILE A 497 3.01 -16.97 -13.02
CA ILE A 497 2.83 -15.91 -12.02
C ILE A 497 2.51 -16.51 -10.63
N SER A 498 1.57 -17.46 -10.54
CA SER A 498 1.25 -18.13 -9.26
C SER A 498 2.43 -18.92 -8.70
N ASP A 499 3.16 -19.67 -9.55
CA ASP A 499 4.42 -20.33 -9.16
C ASP A 499 5.51 -19.30 -8.79
N GLY A 500 5.42 -18.06 -9.30
CA GLY A 500 6.27 -16.93 -8.93
C GLY A 500 6.00 -16.43 -7.52
N ALA A 501 4.75 -16.09 -7.23
CA ALA A 501 4.30 -15.56 -5.94
C ALA A 501 4.52 -16.55 -4.78
N GLU A 502 4.23 -17.84 -4.98
CA GLU A 502 4.54 -18.92 -4.02
C GLU A 502 6.05 -18.96 -3.68
N ARG A 503 6.93 -18.79 -4.67
CA ARG A 503 8.39 -18.69 -4.45
C ARG A 503 8.82 -17.39 -3.77
N GLN A 504 8.09 -16.29 -4.02
CA GLN A 504 8.33 -14.99 -3.38
C GLN A 504 7.98 -15.04 -1.89
N ASN A 505 6.82 -15.57 -1.52
CA ASN A 505 6.43 -15.78 -0.12
C ASN A 505 7.47 -16.66 0.62
N GLN A 506 7.90 -17.79 0.03
CA GLN A 506 8.97 -18.64 0.60
C GLN A 506 10.33 -17.92 0.77
N ALA A 507 10.64 -16.94 -0.08
CA ALA A 507 11.82 -16.10 0.04
C ALA A 507 11.66 -15.05 1.15
N LEU A 508 10.52 -14.36 1.20
CA LEU A 508 10.19 -13.34 2.21
C LEU A 508 10.21 -13.90 3.63
N GLN A 509 9.56 -15.04 3.87
CA GLN A 509 9.67 -15.79 5.14
C GLN A 509 11.12 -16.13 5.52
N SER A 510 12.04 -16.17 4.55
CA SER A 510 13.46 -16.44 4.78
C SER A 510 14.30 -15.18 5.01
N VAL A 511 13.79 -14.00 4.64
CA VAL A 511 14.35 -12.71 5.05
C VAL A 511 13.88 -12.37 6.46
N ASP A 512 12.58 -12.57 6.80
CA ASP A 512 12.05 -12.46 8.18
C ASP A 512 12.94 -13.20 9.18
N ARG A 513 13.23 -14.48 8.93
CA ARG A 513 14.07 -15.30 9.80
C ARG A 513 15.50 -14.77 9.98
N GLU A 514 16.02 -14.04 9.00
CA GLU A 514 17.33 -13.36 9.09
C GLU A 514 17.20 -12.04 9.87
N MET A 515 16.13 -11.26 9.68
CA MET A 515 15.85 -10.02 10.42
C MET A 515 15.55 -10.28 11.90
N SER A 516 14.83 -11.34 12.22
CA SER A 516 14.70 -11.87 13.59
C SER A 516 16.05 -12.20 14.22
N GLY A 517 17.00 -12.73 13.42
CA GLY A 517 18.38 -12.97 13.84
C GLY A 517 19.20 -11.69 14.01
N LEU A 518 18.98 -10.69 13.15
CA LEU A 518 19.58 -9.37 13.24
C LEU A 518 19.12 -8.64 14.51
N SER A 519 17.80 -8.56 14.74
CA SER A 519 17.20 -7.98 15.96
C SER A 519 17.79 -8.60 17.23
N THR A 520 17.89 -9.94 17.30
CA THR A 520 18.54 -10.65 18.41
C THR A 520 20.00 -10.21 18.59
N THR A 521 20.72 -10.00 17.49
CA THR A 521 22.13 -9.57 17.52
C THR A 521 22.25 -8.10 17.95
N THR A 522 21.34 -7.23 17.52
CA THR A 522 21.23 -5.82 17.91
C THR A 522 21.00 -5.67 19.42
N GLU A 523 20.08 -6.44 20.01
CA GLU A 523 19.90 -6.51 21.47
C GLU A 523 21.19 -6.92 22.20
N GLN A 524 21.90 -7.94 21.67
CA GLN A 524 23.17 -8.40 22.24
C GLN A 524 24.28 -7.34 22.15
N ILE A 525 24.30 -6.51 21.10
CA ILE A 525 25.22 -5.39 20.96
C ILE A 525 24.87 -4.31 22.00
N ALA A 526 23.61 -3.88 22.09
CA ALA A 526 23.18 -2.87 23.07
C ALA A 526 23.51 -3.28 24.53
N ALA A 527 23.22 -4.53 24.90
CA ALA A 527 23.57 -5.07 26.21
C ALA A 527 25.10 -5.14 26.44
N SER A 528 25.88 -5.41 25.40
CA SER A 528 27.34 -5.41 25.49
C SER A 528 27.92 -4.00 25.63
N SER A 529 27.38 -3.02 24.88
CA SER A 529 27.75 -1.60 24.95
C SER A 529 27.53 -1.05 26.36
N ASN A 530 26.34 -1.24 26.94
CA ASN A 530 26.04 -0.81 28.32
C ASN A 530 27.04 -1.41 29.34
N GLN A 531 27.42 -2.68 29.17
CA GLN A 531 28.42 -3.31 30.04
C GLN A 531 29.84 -2.72 29.87
N VAL A 532 30.18 -2.16 28.70
CA VAL A 532 31.47 -1.46 28.49
C VAL A 532 31.41 -0.04 29.06
N ALA A 533 30.28 0.66 28.97
CA ALA A 533 30.07 1.96 29.60
C ALA A 533 30.22 1.88 31.13
N ASP A 534 29.58 0.90 31.78
CA ASP A 534 29.75 0.61 33.22
C ASP A 534 31.23 0.45 33.62
N ILE A 535 31.99 -0.32 32.83
CA ILE A 535 33.41 -0.59 33.05
C ILE A 535 34.26 0.68 32.81
N ALA A 536 33.91 1.49 31.82
CA ALA A 536 34.57 2.76 31.54
C ALA A 536 34.36 3.76 32.69
N ALA A 537 33.12 3.95 33.14
CA ALA A 537 32.77 4.80 34.28
C ALA A 537 33.50 4.36 35.58
N GLN A 538 33.48 3.07 35.90
CA GLN A 538 34.21 2.52 37.05
C GLN A 538 35.73 2.65 36.92
N THR A 539 36.28 2.67 35.69
CA THR A 539 37.70 2.94 35.45
C THR A 539 38.05 4.40 35.72
N VAL A 540 37.16 5.36 35.39
CA VAL A 540 37.34 6.78 35.75
C VAL A 540 37.31 6.97 37.27
N GLU A 541 36.35 6.36 37.97
CA GLU A 541 36.26 6.41 39.44
C GLU A 541 37.53 5.83 40.10
N THR A 542 37.94 4.63 39.69
CA THR A 542 39.16 3.95 40.19
C THR A 542 40.43 4.76 39.90
N GLY A 543 40.50 5.42 38.74
CA GLY A 543 41.58 6.33 38.39
C GLY A 543 41.65 7.54 39.33
N ALA A 544 40.51 8.15 39.65
CA ALA A 544 40.41 9.27 40.58
C ALA A 544 40.81 8.89 42.02
N GLU A 545 40.34 7.74 42.53
CA GLU A 545 40.79 7.21 43.84
C GLU A 545 42.31 6.98 43.85
N GLY A 546 42.86 6.43 42.78
CA GLY A 546 44.29 6.20 42.60
C GLY A 546 45.11 7.50 42.63
N GLN A 547 44.65 8.54 41.92
CA GLN A 547 45.29 9.86 41.96
C GLN A 547 45.27 10.47 43.37
N GLU A 548 44.14 10.37 44.11
CA GLU A 548 44.08 10.88 45.48
C GLU A 548 45.02 10.11 46.41
N ALA A 549 45.13 8.78 46.22
CA ALA A 549 46.06 7.94 46.96
C ALA A 549 47.53 8.30 46.69
N ALA A 550 47.88 8.60 45.44
CA ALA A 550 49.23 9.03 45.04
C ALA A 550 49.54 10.47 45.52
N ARG A 551 48.60 11.42 45.41
CA ARG A 551 48.75 12.79 45.96
C ARG A 551 49.03 12.75 47.48
N ARG A 552 48.28 11.93 48.24
CA ARG A 552 48.53 11.69 49.68
C ARG A 552 49.85 11.00 49.99
N ALA A 553 50.51 10.36 49.02
CA ALA A 553 51.86 9.82 49.18
C ALA A 553 52.93 10.88 48.94
N ILE A 554 52.72 11.80 47.97
CA ILE A 554 53.56 12.98 47.75
C ILE A 554 53.54 13.89 48.99
N ASP A 555 52.35 14.22 49.53
CA ASP A 555 52.20 15.00 50.78
C ASP A 555 53.02 14.41 51.95
N ALA A 556 53.15 13.07 52.00
CA ALA A 556 53.89 12.36 53.03
C ALA A 556 55.41 12.30 52.76
N MET A 557 55.84 12.38 51.50
CA MET A 557 57.25 12.52 51.13
C MET A 557 57.77 13.94 51.42
N ASP A 558 56.99 14.97 51.12
CA ASP A 558 57.26 16.37 51.50
C ASP A 558 57.48 16.51 53.02
N GLU A 559 56.66 15.85 53.86
CA GLU A 559 56.84 15.88 55.32
C GLU A 559 58.10 15.10 55.78
N ILE A 560 58.50 14.04 55.06
CA ILE A 560 59.74 13.29 55.32
C ILE A 560 60.98 14.11 54.92
N GLU A 561 60.95 14.83 53.79
CA GLU A 561 62.05 15.72 53.40
C GLU A 561 62.23 16.85 54.41
N VAL A 562 61.13 17.50 54.83
CA VAL A 562 61.16 18.57 55.84
C VAL A 562 61.67 18.10 57.21
N GLU A 563 61.43 16.85 57.61
CA GLU A 563 62.06 16.27 58.81
C GLU A 563 63.53 15.86 58.57
N SER A 564 63.90 15.52 57.34
CA SER A 564 65.29 15.23 56.95
C SER A 564 66.17 16.48 56.95
N GLU A 565 65.67 17.62 56.43
CA GLU A 565 66.32 18.94 56.58
C GLU A 565 66.58 19.27 58.07
N ARG A 566 65.59 19.04 58.93
CA ARG A 566 65.69 19.29 60.39
C ARG A 566 66.70 18.38 61.06
N ALA A 567 66.77 17.11 60.66
CA ALA A 567 67.78 16.19 61.14
C ALA A 567 69.19 16.65 60.74
N VAL A 568 69.38 17.11 59.50
CA VAL A 568 70.66 17.67 59.02
C VAL A 568 71.04 18.96 59.78
N GLU A 569 70.11 19.87 60.06
CA GLU A 569 70.36 21.09 60.85
C GLU A 569 70.80 20.76 62.30
N GLU A 570 70.13 19.82 62.98
CA GLU A 570 70.54 19.40 64.33
C GLU A 570 71.83 18.56 64.33
N ILE A 571 72.16 17.84 63.24
CA ILE A 571 73.46 17.16 63.07
C ILE A 571 74.59 18.18 62.90
N ARG A 572 74.40 19.22 62.05
CA ARG A 572 75.37 20.33 61.88
C ARG A 572 75.56 21.11 63.20
N ARG A 573 74.49 21.28 63.97
CA ARG A 573 74.53 21.86 65.32
C ARG A 573 75.31 20.98 66.31
N LEU A 574 75.13 19.66 66.27
CA LEU A 574 75.90 18.72 67.09
C LEU A 574 77.39 18.77 66.73
N GLU A 575 77.75 18.85 65.44
CA GLU A 575 79.14 19.02 65.01
C GLU A 575 79.76 20.30 65.60
N ALA A 576 79.02 21.41 65.61
CA ALA A 576 79.46 22.67 66.22
C ALA A 576 79.55 22.61 67.76
N GLU A 577 78.78 21.77 68.46
CA GLU A 577 78.99 21.51 69.90
C GLU A 577 80.19 20.58 70.14
N VAL A 578 80.45 19.59 69.27
CA VAL A 578 81.65 18.74 69.34
C VAL A 578 82.92 19.56 69.15
N GLU A 579 82.96 20.49 68.19
CA GLU A 579 84.12 21.37 67.96
C GLU A 579 84.39 22.32 69.15
N GLN A 580 83.34 22.81 69.83
CA GLN A 580 83.48 23.58 71.08
C GLN A 580 83.99 22.73 72.26
N ILE A 581 83.70 21.43 72.29
CA ILE A 581 84.24 20.52 73.30
C ILE A 581 85.71 20.20 73.00
N ASP A 582 86.10 20.09 71.73
CA ASP A 582 87.49 19.88 71.31
C ASP A 582 88.40 21.04 71.77
N ASP A 583 87.98 22.28 71.50
CA ASP A 583 88.63 23.52 71.99
C ASP A 583 88.82 23.49 73.53
N LEU A 584 87.84 22.94 74.27
CA LEU A 584 87.90 22.80 75.72
C LEU A 584 88.85 21.68 76.17
N ILE A 585 88.89 20.54 75.48
CA ILE A 585 89.84 19.44 75.72
C ILE A 585 91.28 19.93 75.45
N ALA A 586 91.51 20.68 74.38
CA ALA A 586 92.80 21.26 74.04
C ALA A 586 93.30 22.20 75.17
N VAL A 587 92.41 23.06 75.70
CA VAL A 587 92.69 23.92 76.86
C VAL A 587 92.96 23.12 78.14
N ILE A 588 92.25 22.01 78.38
CA ILE A 588 92.52 21.12 79.53
C ILE A 588 93.88 20.44 79.38
N SER A 589 94.24 19.94 78.19
CA SER A 589 95.57 19.37 77.89
C SER A 589 96.68 20.42 78.07
N ASP A 590 96.45 21.67 77.66
CA ASP A 590 97.38 22.80 77.89
C ASP A 590 97.57 23.11 79.38
N ILE A 591 96.48 23.15 80.16
CA ILE A 591 96.50 23.34 81.62
C ILE A 591 97.19 22.16 82.32
N ALA A 592 96.96 20.92 81.89
CA ALA A 592 97.60 19.72 82.41
C ALA A 592 99.12 19.76 82.16
N ARG A 593 99.53 20.05 80.92
CA ARG A 593 100.95 20.22 80.53
C ARG A 593 101.61 21.39 81.26
N GLN A 594 100.91 22.50 81.48
CA GLN A 594 101.41 23.63 82.29
C GLN A 594 101.54 23.24 83.78
N THR A 595 100.57 22.50 84.33
CA THR A 595 100.58 22.03 85.72
C THR A 595 101.70 21.02 85.97
N ASN A 596 101.91 20.09 85.05
CA ASN A 596 103.04 19.15 85.04
C ASN A 596 104.39 19.89 85.07
N MET A 597 104.53 20.94 84.24
CA MET A 597 105.73 21.79 84.24
C MET A 597 105.89 22.61 85.53
N LEU A 598 104.81 23.13 86.13
CA LEU A 598 104.87 23.83 87.42
C LEU A 598 105.23 22.87 88.58
N ALA A 599 104.61 21.69 88.62
CA ALA A 599 104.88 20.65 89.60
C ALA A 599 106.30 20.07 89.47
N LEU A 600 106.79 19.87 88.25
CA LEU A 600 108.17 19.50 87.96
C LEU A 600 109.16 20.56 88.46
N ASN A 601 108.90 21.85 88.20
CA ASN A 601 109.73 22.94 88.71
C ASN A 601 109.71 23.02 90.25
N ALA A 602 108.55 22.83 90.89
CA ALA A 602 108.42 22.80 92.34
C ALA A 602 109.16 21.61 92.98
N ASN A 603 109.07 20.41 92.39
CA ASN A 603 109.80 19.21 92.81
C ASN A 603 111.32 19.37 92.61
N ILE A 604 111.77 20.07 91.55
CA ILE A 604 113.17 20.41 91.34
C ILE A 604 113.69 21.40 92.39
N GLU A 605 112.90 22.42 92.76
CA GLU A 605 113.34 23.43 93.73
C GLU A 605 113.30 22.90 95.18
N ALA A 606 112.31 22.07 95.53
CA ALA A 606 112.30 21.31 96.78
C ALA A 606 113.44 20.26 96.85
N SER A 607 113.97 19.83 95.69
CA SER A 607 115.20 19.02 95.61
C SER A 607 116.49 19.85 95.67
N ARG A 608 116.41 21.20 95.73
CA ARG A 608 117.55 22.13 95.78
C ARG A 608 117.73 22.83 97.12
N SER A 609 116.70 22.92 97.98
CA SER A 609 116.75 23.59 99.29
C SER A 609 117.55 22.80 100.34
N LEU A 610 118.85 22.64 100.10
CA LEU A 610 119.79 21.92 100.98
C LEU A 610 120.04 22.64 102.32
N SER A 611 119.07 22.69 103.25
CA SER A 611 119.26 22.63 104.73
C SER A 611 118.03 22.99 105.60
N SER A 612 116.89 22.29 105.48
CA SER A 612 115.85 22.24 106.53
C SER A 612 115.05 20.92 106.48
N GLN A 613 114.41 20.52 107.59
CA GLN A 613 113.68 19.24 107.69
C GLN A 613 112.20 19.35 107.31
N ASP A 614 111.67 20.55 107.06
CA ASP A 614 110.25 20.77 106.77
C ASP A 614 109.90 20.70 105.26
N ASP A 615 110.89 20.78 104.35
CA ASP A 615 110.68 20.80 102.89
C ASP A 615 110.30 19.43 102.30
N GLU A 616 110.54 18.33 103.03
CA GLU A 616 110.35 16.95 102.55
C GLU A 616 108.87 16.66 102.19
N GLY A 617 107.92 17.33 102.86
CA GLY A 617 106.49 17.26 102.53
C GLY A 617 106.11 17.99 101.23
N PHE A 618 106.75 19.12 100.92
CA PHE A 618 106.49 19.84 99.66
C PHE A 618 106.98 19.05 98.44
N ALA A 619 108.09 18.33 98.56
CA ALA A 619 108.58 17.42 97.51
C ALA A 619 107.66 16.22 97.24
N VAL A 620 106.82 15.81 98.21
CA VAL A 620 105.78 14.79 98.02
C VAL A 620 104.58 15.41 97.29
N VAL A 621 104.05 16.53 97.76
CA VAL A 621 102.90 17.20 97.12
C VAL A 621 103.22 17.60 95.67
N ALA A 622 104.42 18.09 95.40
CA ALA A 622 104.85 18.44 94.04
C ALA A 622 105.04 17.21 93.12
N ARG A 623 105.13 15.99 93.68
CA ARG A 623 105.10 14.74 92.91
C ARG A 623 103.68 14.28 92.65
N GLU A 624 102.83 14.29 93.69
CA GLU A 624 101.40 13.96 93.59
C GLU A 624 100.68 14.83 92.54
N VAL A 625 100.92 16.15 92.57
CA VAL A 625 100.35 17.08 91.58
C VAL A 625 100.93 16.85 90.18
N LYS A 626 102.18 16.41 90.06
CA LYS A 626 102.78 16.06 88.77
C LYS A 626 102.13 14.80 88.20
N GLU A 627 101.96 13.77 89.01
CA GLU A 627 101.34 12.48 88.65
C GLU A 627 99.89 12.72 88.22
N LEU A 628 99.09 13.40 89.05
CA LEU A 628 97.73 13.83 88.70
C LEU A 628 97.65 14.68 87.42
N SER A 629 98.63 15.56 87.16
CA SER A 629 98.66 16.36 85.92
C SER A 629 99.16 15.59 84.68
N GLN A 630 99.69 14.38 84.86
CA GLN A 630 99.89 13.43 83.76
C GLN A 630 98.62 12.62 83.54
N ASP A 631 97.97 12.13 84.60
CA ASP A 631 96.69 11.42 84.52
C ASP A 631 95.61 12.27 83.82
N VAL A 632 95.55 13.57 84.12
CA VAL A 632 94.63 14.53 83.46
C VAL A 632 95.02 14.85 82.02
N ALA A 633 96.30 14.72 81.64
CA ALA A 633 96.71 14.84 80.24
C ALA A 633 96.34 13.57 79.47
N GLU A 634 96.68 12.39 79.98
CA GLU A 634 96.39 11.09 79.37
C GLU A 634 94.86 10.86 79.24
N ALA A 635 94.07 11.36 80.20
CA ALA A 635 92.60 11.37 80.12
C ALA A 635 92.01 12.48 79.23
N ALA A 636 92.77 13.53 78.89
CA ALA A 636 92.37 14.50 77.86
C ALA A 636 92.64 13.92 76.48
N ASP A 637 93.82 13.31 76.27
CA ASP A 637 94.18 12.62 75.04
C ASP A 637 93.19 11.45 74.74
N GLU A 638 92.75 10.67 75.76
CA GLU A 638 91.69 9.64 75.60
C GLU A 638 90.29 10.24 75.33
N ALA A 639 90.05 11.50 75.67
CA ALA A 639 88.81 12.20 75.33
C ALA A 639 88.84 12.78 73.90
N GLU A 640 90.01 13.22 73.44
CA GLU A 640 90.29 13.68 72.06
C GLU A 640 90.05 12.52 71.07
N GLU A 641 90.61 11.32 71.30
CA GLU A 641 90.32 10.11 70.49
C GLU A 641 88.83 9.74 70.45
N ARG A 642 88.09 10.01 71.54
CA ARG A 642 86.64 9.77 71.62
C ARG A 642 85.84 10.83 70.87
N LEU A 643 86.28 12.09 70.89
CA LEU A 643 85.66 13.18 70.12
C LEU A 643 85.84 12.96 68.62
N GLU A 644 87.05 12.61 68.16
CA GLU A 644 87.34 12.24 66.76
C GLU A 644 86.38 11.12 66.29
N SER A 645 86.15 10.10 67.13
CA SER A 645 85.21 9.01 66.85
C SER A 645 83.72 9.41 66.92
N ILE A 646 83.36 10.52 67.56
CA ILE A 646 82.01 11.08 67.57
C ILE A 646 81.82 11.98 66.34
N ARG A 647 82.77 12.89 66.06
CA ARG A 647 82.80 13.74 64.88
C ARG A 647 82.60 12.92 63.61
N LYS A 648 83.44 11.90 63.39
CA LYS A 648 83.36 11.04 62.20
C LYS A 648 82.04 10.28 62.07
N ARG A 649 81.37 9.96 63.18
CA ARG A 649 80.02 9.36 63.15
C ARG A 649 78.93 10.39 62.89
N THR A 650 79.14 11.63 63.30
CA THR A 650 78.25 12.77 63.03
C THR A 650 78.32 13.13 61.54
N GLU A 651 79.53 13.22 60.98
CA GLU A 651 79.79 13.35 59.53
C GLU A 651 79.14 12.20 58.74
N GLN A 652 79.32 10.94 59.16
CA GLN A 652 78.67 9.79 58.51
C GLN A 652 77.14 9.88 58.55
N SER A 653 76.55 10.23 59.70
CA SER A 653 75.10 10.38 59.82
C SER A 653 74.56 11.59 59.05
N ALA A 654 75.35 12.65 58.84
CA ALA A 654 74.98 13.73 57.93
C ALA A 654 74.81 13.19 56.50
N THR A 655 75.82 12.48 55.98
CA THR A 655 75.77 11.91 54.63
C THR A 655 74.71 10.82 54.46
N GLU A 656 74.42 10.03 55.51
CA GLU A 656 73.33 9.04 55.48
C GLU A 656 71.95 9.71 55.42
N VAL A 657 71.74 10.86 56.08
CA VAL A 657 70.47 11.61 55.99
C VAL A 657 70.39 12.44 54.71
N GLU A 658 71.46 13.10 54.28
CA GLU A 658 71.51 13.84 53.01
C GLU A 658 71.16 12.90 51.83
N GLY A 659 71.74 11.70 51.78
CA GLY A 659 71.37 10.69 50.78
C GLY A 659 69.98 10.05 50.97
N THR A 660 69.37 10.18 52.15
CA THR A 660 67.95 9.81 52.34
C THR A 660 67.02 10.88 51.77
N SER A 661 67.45 12.16 51.74
CA SER A 661 66.73 13.23 51.05
C SER A 661 66.73 12.99 49.54
N ASP A 662 67.92 12.70 48.97
CA ASP A 662 68.06 12.34 47.54
C ASP A 662 67.12 11.16 47.17
N GLU A 663 67.08 10.09 47.99
CA GLU A 663 66.20 8.93 47.79
C GLU A 663 64.69 9.24 47.96
N VAL A 664 64.31 10.37 48.56
CA VAL A 664 62.91 10.82 48.73
C VAL A 664 62.49 11.76 47.60
N GLU A 665 63.39 12.63 47.10
CA GLU A 665 63.16 13.44 45.89
C GLU A 665 62.94 12.51 44.67
N ASP A 666 63.85 11.55 44.44
CA ASP A 666 63.73 10.49 43.41
C ASP A 666 62.40 9.72 43.51
N ALA A 667 61.92 9.46 44.74
CA ALA A 667 60.68 8.71 44.98
C ALA A 667 59.42 9.55 44.77
N SER A 668 59.48 10.87 45.03
CA SER A 668 58.37 11.79 44.80
C SER A 668 58.11 11.99 43.30
N GLU A 669 59.17 12.16 42.49
CA GLU A 669 59.07 12.21 41.03
C GLU A 669 58.39 10.94 40.47
N GLN A 670 58.79 9.75 40.93
CA GLN A 670 58.19 8.47 40.50
C GLN A 670 56.70 8.32 40.89
N VAL A 671 56.26 8.89 42.01
CA VAL A 671 54.83 8.91 42.38
C VAL A 671 54.08 9.94 41.54
N GLN A 672 54.73 11.04 41.15
CA GLN A 672 54.16 12.08 40.30
C GLN A 672 53.94 11.59 38.85
N GLU A 673 54.90 10.85 38.27
CA GLU A 673 54.71 10.12 36.99
C GLU A 673 53.49 9.16 37.06
N ALA A 674 53.28 8.51 38.22
CA ALA A 674 52.13 7.63 38.41
C ALA A 674 50.78 8.38 38.54
N VAL A 675 50.76 9.65 38.99
CA VAL A 675 49.56 10.49 38.95
C VAL A 675 49.20 10.82 37.50
N GLU A 676 50.19 11.22 36.69
CA GLU A 676 49.98 11.57 35.27
C GLU A 676 49.47 10.36 34.47
N ALA A 677 50.04 9.18 34.67
CA ALA A 677 49.57 7.94 34.03
C ALA A 677 48.13 7.55 34.42
N LEU A 678 47.70 7.83 35.66
CA LEU A 678 46.32 7.60 36.09
C LEU A 678 45.34 8.65 35.53
N GLU A 679 45.82 9.86 35.23
CA GLU A 679 45.04 10.90 34.54
C GLU A 679 44.85 10.57 33.05
N GLU A 680 45.89 10.04 32.39
CA GLU A 680 45.84 9.54 31.01
C GLU A 680 44.88 8.33 30.88
N ILE A 681 44.94 7.36 31.80
CA ILE A 681 43.99 6.22 31.85
C ILE A 681 42.54 6.70 32.04
N ALA A 682 42.29 7.67 32.93
CA ALA A 682 40.97 8.25 33.10
C ALA A 682 40.50 9.05 31.88
N GLY A 683 41.44 9.56 31.06
CA GLY A 683 41.18 10.14 29.74
C GLY A 683 40.66 9.09 28.76
N TYR A 684 41.44 8.02 28.52
CA TYR A 684 41.05 6.94 27.62
C TYR A 684 39.74 6.25 28.03
N ALA A 685 39.45 6.15 29.33
CA ALA A 685 38.18 5.62 29.83
C ALA A 685 36.98 6.52 29.45
N ARG A 686 37.11 7.86 29.53
CA ARG A 686 36.08 8.81 29.06
C ARG A 686 35.88 8.74 27.54
N GLU A 687 36.98 8.67 26.78
CA GLU A 687 36.96 8.50 25.32
C GLU A 687 36.30 7.17 24.91
N THR A 688 36.54 6.09 25.68
CA THR A 688 35.85 4.80 25.51
C THR A 688 34.35 4.91 25.78
N ASN A 689 33.91 5.69 26.79
CA ASN A 689 32.50 5.89 27.07
C ASN A 689 31.78 6.60 25.91
N SER A 690 32.38 7.67 25.38
CA SER A 690 31.85 8.41 24.22
C SER A 690 31.63 7.50 23.01
N GLY A 691 32.66 6.74 22.62
CA GLY A 691 32.56 5.79 21.51
C GLY A 691 31.57 4.64 21.75
N VAL A 692 31.21 4.35 23.01
CA VAL A 692 30.17 3.37 23.36
C VAL A 692 28.77 3.97 23.28
N GLN A 693 28.59 5.27 23.58
CA GLN A 693 27.33 5.99 23.34
C GLN A 693 27.07 6.15 21.83
N GLU A 694 28.10 6.46 21.03
CA GLU A 694 28.04 6.45 19.55
C GLU A 694 27.58 5.07 19.01
N ILE A 695 28.13 3.97 19.55
CA ILE A 695 27.69 2.61 19.20
C ILE A 695 26.24 2.38 19.66
N SER A 696 25.83 2.87 20.83
CA SER A 696 24.44 2.74 21.34
C SER A 696 23.44 3.38 20.38
N ALA A 697 23.68 4.63 19.98
CA ALA A 697 22.82 5.36 19.03
C ALA A 697 22.74 4.64 17.66
N ALA A 698 23.87 4.20 17.11
CA ALA A 698 23.89 3.42 15.87
C ALA A 698 23.18 2.06 16.01
N THR A 699 23.19 1.45 17.19
CA THR A 699 22.48 0.18 17.48
C THR A 699 20.97 0.41 17.57
N GLN A 700 20.53 1.56 18.11
CA GLN A 700 19.10 1.94 18.15
C GLN A 700 18.56 2.23 16.74
N GLN A 701 19.31 2.97 15.91
CA GLN A 701 18.96 3.17 14.50
C GLN A 701 18.86 1.84 13.74
N GLN A 702 19.79 0.90 13.98
CA GLN A 702 19.72 -0.45 13.41
C GLN A 702 18.50 -1.24 13.89
N ALA A 703 17.99 -1.02 15.11
CA ALA A 703 16.76 -1.65 15.58
C ALA A 703 15.54 -1.12 14.81
N ALA A 704 15.41 0.20 14.67
CA ALA A 704 14.32 0.85 13.94
C ALA A 704 14.25 0.38 12.47
N SER A 705 15.36 0.48 11.72
CA SER A 705 15.38 -0.01 10.32
C SER A 705 15.22 -1.53 10.19
N THR A 706 15.46 -2.32 11.26
CA THR A 706 15.12 -3.76 11.24
C THR A 706 13.61 -3.97 11.37
N GLN A 707 12.92 -3.16 12.17
CA GLN A 707 11.45 -3.21 12.32
C GLN A 707 10.74 -2.73 11.04
N GLU A 708 11.22 -1.64 10.46
CA GLU A 708 10.78 -1.10 9.17
C GLU A 708 10.87 -2.14 8.05
N VAL A 709 12.01 -2.83 7.93
CA VAL A 709 12.22 -3.90 6.93
C VAL A 709 11.34 -5.13 7.22
N VAL A 710 10.97 -5.41 8.48
CA VAL A 710 10.00 -6.47 8.80
C VAL A 710 8.59 -6.09 8.34
N ALA A 711 8.15 -4.85 8.52
CA ALA A 711 6.87 -4.37 8.00
C ALA A 711 6.79 -4.53 6.46
N MET A 712 7.82 -4.06 5.73
CA MET A 712 7.92 -4.24 4.28
C MET A 712 7.85 -5.72 3.84
N ILE A 713 8.32 -6.66 4.68
CA ILE A 713 8.30 -8.10 4.39
C ILE A 713 6.89 -8.68 4.57
N ASP A 714 6.15 -8.25 5.59
CA ASP A 714 4.76 -8.68 5.82
C ASP A 714 3.80 -8.09 4.77
N ASP A 715 4.01 -6.84 4.34
CA ASP A 715 3.27 -6.22 3.23
C ASP A 715 3.56 -6.95 1.91
N ALA A 716 4.84 -7.18 1.58
CA ALA A 716 5.22 -7.92 0.38
C ALA A 716 4.74 -9.39 0.40
N ALA A 717 4.55 -9.99 1.58
CA ALA A 717 3.96 -11.32 1.73
C ALA A 717 2.45 -11.29 1.48
N THR A 718 1.76 -10.27 2.01
CA THR A 718 0.33 -10.02 1.76
C THR A 718 0.05 -9.83 0.27
N VAL A 719 0.84 -8.99 -0.41
CA VAL A 719 0.77 -8.79 -1.88
C VAL A 719 1.06 -10.08 -2.66
N SER A 720 1.96 -10.95 -2.15
CA SER A 720 2.24 -12.26 -2.77
C SER A 720 1.05 -13.22 -2.69
N ASP A 721 0.35 -13.24 -1.55
CA ASP A 721 -0.84 -14.08 -1.36
C ASP A 721 -2.06 -13.53 -2.11
N GLN A 722 -2.24 -12.21 -2.18
CA GLN A 722 -3.21 -11.54 -3.06
C GLN A 722 -2.93 -11.85 -4.54
N THR A 723 -1.69 -11.73 -5.00
CA THR A 723 -1.29 -12.10 -6.37
C THR A 723 -1.62 -13.56 -6.68
N THR A 724 -1.44 -14.46 -5.71
CA THR A 724 -1.79 -15.88 -5.83
C THR A 724 -3.31 -16.11 -5.92
N ALA A 725 -4.12 -15.32 -5.22
CA ALA A 725 -5.57 -15.36 -5.31
C ALA A 725 -6.08 -14.81 -6.66
N GLU A 726 -5.55 -13.67 -7.10
CA GLU A 726 -5.98 -13.03 -8.35
C GLU A 726 -5.56 -13.83 -9.58
N ALA A 727 -4.39 -14.49 -9.54
CA ALA A 727 -4.01 -15.50 -10.52
C ALA A 727 -5.06 -16.63 -10.63
N GLN A 728 -5.63 -17.09 -9.51
CA GLN A 728 -6.69 -18.12 -9.54
C GLN A 728 -8.01 -17.59 -10.13
N ASN A 729 -8.38 -16.33 -9.84
CA ASN A 729 -9.54 -15.68 -10.43
C ASN A 729 -9.39 -15.56 -11.97
N VAL A 730 -8.25 -15.07 -12.44
CA VAL A 730 -7.97 -14.91 -13.88
C VAL A 730 -7.88 -16.26 -14.60
N ALA A 731 -7.33 -17.31 -13.95
CA ALA A 731 -7.35 -18.67 -14.49
C ALA A 731 -8.79 -19.18 -14.68
N ALA A 732 -9.66 -19.01 -13.69
CA ALA A 732 -11.07 -19.41 -13.78
C ALA A 732 -11.80 -18.64 -14.89
N ALA A 733 -11.59 -17.32 -15.00
CA ALA A 733 -12.14 -16.50 -16.07
C ALA A 733 -11.69 -16.96 -17.47
N ALA A 734 -10.42 -17.37 -17.63
CA ALA A 734 -9.90 -17.91 -18.89
C ALA A 734 -10.50 -19.28 -19.27
N GLU A 735 -10.80 -20.15 -18.29
CA GLU A 735 -11.54 -21.41 -18.51
C GLU A 735 -13.01 -21.15 -18.89
N GLU A 736 -13.67 -20.19 -18.25
CA GLU A 736 -15.04 -19.79 -18.61
C GLU A 736 -15.10 -19.15 -20.01
N GLN A 737 -14.15 -18.27 -20.34
CA GLN A 737 -14.00 -17.67 -21.68
C GLN A 737 -13.79 -18.75 -22.75
N THR A 738 -12.91 -19.72 -22.49
CA THR A 738 -12.68 -20.89 -23.35
C THR A 738 -13.96 -21.70 -23.58
N THR A 739 -14.80 -21.83 -22.55
CA THR A 739 -16.09 -22.52 -22.60
C THR A 739 -17.12 -21.72 -23.43
N ALA A 740 -17.23 -20.42 -23.21
CA ALA A 740 -18.13 -19.54 -23.96
C ALA A 740 -17.76 -19.47 -25.45
N LEU A 741 -16.48 -19.34 -25.79
CA LEU A 741 -15.98 -19.37 -27.17
C LEU A 741 -16.28 -20.69 -27.88
N THR A 742 -16.33 -21.81 -27.14
CA THR A 742 -16.73 -23.11 -27.68
C THR A 742 -18.22 -23.14 -28.04
N GLU A 743 -19.09 -22.42 -27.33
CA GLU A 743 -20.51 -22.27 -27.69
C GLU A 743 -20.73 -21.25 -28.82
N VAL A 744 -19.94 -20.16 -28.88
CA VAL A 744 -19.97 -19.18 -29.98
C VAL A 744 -19.51 -19.84 -31.29
N SER A 745 -18.34 -20.48 -31.31
CA SER A 745 -17.81 -21.22 -32.47
C SER A 745 -18.80 -22.25 -32.99
N ARG A 746 -19.44 -23.00 -32.08
CA ARG A 746 -20.50 -23.95 -32.43
C ARG A 746 -21.73 -23.26 -33.03
N SER A 747 -22.19 -22.15 -32.45
CA SER A 747 -23.37 -21.41 -32.91
C SER A 747 -23.14 -20.79 -34.29
N ALA A 748 -21.93 -20.29 -34.56
CA ALA A 748 -21.51 -19.84 -35.88
C ALA A 748 -21.47 -21.01 -36.89
N SER A 749 -20.92 -22.17 -36.51
CA SER A 749 -20.93 -23.37 -37.36
C SER A 749 -22.36 -23.87 -37.68
N ASP A 750 -23.26 -23.88 -36.70
CA ASP A 750 -24.68 -24.21 -36.88
C ASP A 750 -25.41 -23.14 -37.74
N LEU A 751 -24.98 -21.87 -37.71
CA LEU A 751 -25.50 -20.79 -38.58
C LEU A 751 -25.00 -20.91 -40.03
N ALA A 752 -23.70 -21.16 -40.24
CA ALA A 752 -23.12 -21.46 -41.55
C ALA A 752 -23.81 -22.66 -42.21
N GLY A 753 -24.09 -23.72 -41.44
CA GLY A 753 -24.85 -24.89 -41.90
C GLY A 753 -26.28 -24.56 -42.31
N GLN A 754 -26.97 -23.68 -41.58
CA GLN A 754 -28.31 -23.18 -41.94
C GLN A 754 -28.29 -22.30 -43.19
N ALA A 755 -27.29 -21.42 -43.32
CA ALA A 755 -27.12 -20.53 -44.46
C ALA A 755 -26.78 -21.33 -45.74
N SER A 756 -25.89 -22.32 -45.64
CA SER A 756 -25.62 -23.29 -46.71
C SER A 756 -26.88 -24.07 -47.12
N THR A 757 -27.68 -24.52 -46.15
CA THR A 757 -28.97 -25.20 -46.41
C THR A 757 -29.99 -24.27 -47.10
N LEU A 758 -29.97 -22.97 -46.77
CA LEU A 758 -30.80 -21.96 -47.43
C LEU A 758 -30.35 -21.74 -48.88
N SER A 759 -29.05 -21.64 -49.13
CA SER A 759 -28.52 -21.51 -50.50
C SER A 759 -28.83 -22.74 -51.36
N GLU A 760 -28.66 -23.97 -50.86
CA GLU A 760 -29.06 -25.20 -51.60
C GLU A 760 -30.58 -25.25 -51.88
N ALA A 761 -31.40 -24.64 -51.02
CA ALA A 761 -32.84 -24.51 -51.23
C ALA A 761 -33.22 -23.41 -52.24
N LEU A 762 -32.37 -22.39 -52.44
CA LEU A 762 -32.55 -21.29 -53.39
C LEU A 762 -31.98 -21.61 -54.77
N ASP A 763 -30.86 -22.34 -54.86
CA ASP A 763 -30.26 -22.89 -56.10
C ASP A 763 -31.21 -23.83 -56.89
N ARG A 764 -32.40 -24.12 -56.34
CA ARG A 764 -33.50 -24.79 -57.05
C ARG A 764 -34.21 -23.87 -58.07
N PHE A 765 -34.14 -22.56 -57.92
CA PHE A 765 -34.82 -21.60 -58.79
C PHE A 765 -33.87 -21.08 -59.87
N ASP A 766 -34.24 -21.23 -61.15
CA ASP A 766 -33.44 -20.70 -62.25
C ASP A 766 -33.69 -19.18 -62.37
N THR A 767 -32.63 -18.36 -62.29
CA THR A 767 -32.65 -16.89 -62.39
C THR A 767 -31.65 -16.39 -63.44
N ASP A 768 -32.05 -15.39 -64.24
CA ASP A 768 -31.21 -14.66 -65.22
C ASP A 768 -30.56 -13.40 -64.61
N VAL A 769 -30.92 -13.01 -63.37
CA VAL A 769 -30.22 -11.97 -62.59
C VAL A 769 -28.82 -12.45 -62.21
N ASP A 770 -27.79 -11.83 -62.78
CA ASP A 770 -26.39 -12.02 -62.36
C ASP A 770 -26.19 -11.53 -60.91
N ARG A 771 -25.43 -12.29 -60.11
CA ARG A 771 -25.27 -12.05 -58.66
C ARG A 771 -24.63 -10.70 -58.32
N ASP A 772 -23.91 -10.11 -59.27
CA ASP A 772 -23.23 -8.82 -59.15
C ASP A 772 -24.11 -7.60 -59.56
N ASP A 773 -25.25 -7.83 -60.24
CA ASP A 773 -26.15 -6.78 -60.76
C ASP A 773 -27.21 -6.32 -59.74
N VAL A 774 -27.27 -6.96 -58.55
CA VAL A 774 -28.12 -6.52 -57.42
C VAL A 774 -27.43 -5.37 -56.69
N GLU A 775 -27.81 -4.13 -57.01
CA GLU A 775 -27.35 -2.92 -56.29
C GLU A 775 -27.60 -3.04 -54.77
N GLU A 776 -26.75 -2.39 -53.95
CA GLU A 776 -26.76 -2.47 -52.48
C GLU A 776 -28.03 -1.86 -51.84
N SER A 777 -29.13 -2.60 -51.91
CA SER A 777 -30.46 -2.14 -51.53
C SER A 777 -30.77 -2.42 -50.06
N SER A 778 -30.49 -1.43 -49.21
CA SER A 778 -31.15 -1.22 -47.91
C SER A 778 -30.88 -2.17 -46.73
N PHE A 779 -30.14 -3.27 -46.90
CA PHE A 779 -29.65 -4.11 -45.78
C PHE A 779 -28.24 -3.77 -45.27
N SER A 780 -27.82 -2.52 -45.46
CA SER A 780 -26.76 -1.93 -44.63
C SER A 780 -27.27 -1.82 -43.19
N THR A 781 -26.91 -2.81 -42.37
CA THR A 781 -26.76 -2.59 -40.92
C THR A 781 -25.44 -1.83 -40.75
N ASP A 782 -25.42 -0.80 -39.91
CA ASP A 782 -24.24 0.03 -39.76
C ASP A 782 -23.16 -0.73 -38.95
N ALA A 783 -22.25 -1.35 -39.70
CA ALA A 783 -21.10 -2.09 -39.18
C ALA A 783 -19.81 -1.27 -39.28
N THR A 784 -19.91 0.06 -39.31
CA THR A 784 -18.75 0.99 -39.32
C THR A 784 -18.19 1.17 -37.90
N ALA A 785 -17.87 0.05 -37.24
CA ALA A 785 -17.36 -0.01 -35.87
C ALA A 785 -16.18 -1.01 -35.72
N THR A 786 -15.52 -1.36 -36.82
CA THR A 786 -14.13 -1.84 -36.76
C THR A 786 -13.25 -0.64 -36.40
N ALA A 787 -12.81 -0.56 -35.14
CA ALA A 787 -11.76 0.36 -34.76
C ALA A 787 -10.46 -0.01 -35.49
N ASP A 788 -9.72 0.99 -35.97
CA ASP A 788 -8.37 0.80 -36.49
C ASP A 788 -7.41 0.45 -35.34
N LEU A 789 -7.35 -0.83 -34.98
CA LEU A 789 -6.27 -1.39 -34.17
C LEU A 789 -5.21 -1.97 -35.12
N GLU A 790 -4.34 -1.09 -35.61
CA GLU A 790 -3.10 -1.50 -36.30
C GLU A 790 -2.14 -2.19 -35.31
N PHE A 791 -2.34 -3.48 -35.08
CA PHE A 791 -1.39 -4.31 -34.35
C PHE A 791 -0.25 -4.73 -35.30
N ASP A 792 0.97 -4.21 -35.09
CA ASP A 792 2.12 -4.46 -35.97
C ASP A 792 2.67 -5.89 -35.86
N ALA A 793 2.00 -6.83 -36.55
CA ALA A 793 2.36 -8.23 -36.58
C ALA A 793 3.53 -8.52 -37.55
N THR A 794 4.72 -7.95 -37.31
CA THR A 794 5.95 -8.24 -38.08
C THR A 794 6.59 -9.59 -37.72
N ALA A 795 5.81 -10.66 -37.77
CA ALA A 795 6.29 -12.04 -37.74
C ALA A 795 7.04 -12.38 -39.04
N GLY A 796 8.35 -12.15 -39.07
CA GLY A 796 9.21 -12.47 -40.20
C GLY A 796 9.49 -13.97 -40.37
N ASP A 797 9.66 -14.41 -41.62
CA ASP A 797 10.14 -15.74 -41.98
C ASP A 797 11.36 -15.65 -42.94
N ASP A 798 12.29 -16.59 -42.76
CA ASP A 798 13.54 -16.88 -43.50
C ASP A 798 14.03 -15.89 -44.60
N ALA A 799 15.29 -15.45 -44.61
CA ALA A 799 16.46 -16.35 -44.68
C ALA A 799 17.85 -15.67 -44.55
N ALA A 800 18.87 -16.53 -44.39
CA ALA A 800 20.28 -16.34 -44.79
C ALA A 800 21.18 -15.44 -43.90
N VAL A 801 21.61 -15.99 -42.76
CA VAL A 801 22.91 -15.68 -42.16
C VAL A 801 24.01 -16.52 -42.83
N ASP A 802 25.14 -15.90 -43.17
CA ASP A 802 26.45 -16.57 -43.25
C ASP A 802 27.58 -15.57 -42.91
N GLY A 803 28.75 -16.06 -42.53
CA GLY A 803 29.84 -15.23 -41.96
C GLY A 803 30.63 -14.36 -42.97
N GLU A 804 31.73 -13.72 -42.60
CA GLU A 804 32.60 -13.88 -41.41
C GLU A 804 33.66 -12.74 -41.37
N SER A 805 34.07 -12.24 -40.19
CA SER A 805 35.44 -11.77 -39.84
C SER A 805 35.49 -10.69 -38.73
N ALA A 806 36.10 -11.03 -37.59
CA ALA A 806 36.73 -10.04 -36.68
C ALA A 806 38.17 -9.69 -37.19
N PRO A 807 38.93 -8.70 -36.66
CA PRO A 807 39.54 -8.89 -35.33
C PRO A 807 40.00 -7.63 -34.51
N SER A 808 40.31 -7.87 -33.23
CA SER A 808 41.31 -7.17 -32.38
C SER A 808 40.94 -5.89 -31.61
N GLY A 809 41.09 -5.94 -30.28
CA GLY A 809 41.58 -4.80 -29.46
C GLY A 809 40.76 -4.47 -28.19
N PRO A 810 41.36 -4.54 -26.98
CA PRO A 810 40.65 -4.21 -25.73
C PRO A 810 40.98 -2.81 -25.18
N ARG A 811 40.02 -2.17 -24.46
CA ARG A 811 40.23 -1.45 -23.16
C ARG A 811 39.01 -0.66 -22.64
N THR A 812 38.68 -0.92 -21.37
CA THR A 812 38.28 0.04 -20.29
C THR A 812 37.33 1.22 -20.55
N GLY A 813 36.21 1.26 -19.81
CA GLY A 813 35.99 2.32 -18.82
C GLY A 813 34.73 3.20 -18.91
N ALA A 814 33.90 3.11 -17.86
CA ALA A 814 33.05 4.14 -17.23
C ALA A 814 31.88 4.82 -17.99
N GLY A 815 30.75 4.95 -17.29
CA GLY A 815 29.82 6.11 -17.40
C GLY A 815 28.41 5.80 -17.91
N THR A 816 27.46 6.66 -17.51
CA THR A 816 26.00 6.65 -17.75
C THR A 816 25.24 5.53 -17.03
N ASP A 817 24.22 5.79 -16.18
CA ASP A 817 23.13 6.81 -16.17
C ASP A 817 22.01 6.50 -17.18
N ASP A 818 21.02 5.72 -16.72
CA ASP A 818 19.59 6.08 -16.71
C ASP A 818 18.81 4.94 -16.02
N ALA A 819 17.95 5.28 -15.05
CA ALA A 819 17.06 4.33 -14.37
C ALA A 819 15.65 4.92 -14.37
N ILE A 820 14.76 4.32 -15.16
CA ILE A 820 13.38 4.78 -15.36
C ILE A 820 12.54 4.35 -14.16
N LYS A 821 11.94 5.30 -13.45
CA LYS A 821 10.84 5.02 -12.51
C LYS A 821 9.63 4.49 -13.30
N PHE A 822 8.96 3.49 -12.72
CA PHE A 822 7.62 3.07 -13.10
C PHE A 822 6.82 2.99 -11.81
N ASP A 823 6.04 4.03 -11.57
CA ASP A 823 5.03 4.05 -10.52
C ASP A 823 3.78 3.32 -11.09
N VAL A 824 3.20 2.41 -10.30
CA VAL A 824 2.04 1.57 -10.68
C VAL A 824 1.21 1.31 -9.43
N ASP A 825 0.14 2.08 -9.28
CA ASP A 825 -0.86 1.90 -8.24
C ASP A 825 -1.70 0.64 -8.51
N ALA A 826 -2.11 -0.04 -7.43
CA ALA A 826 -2.87 -1.28 -7.49
C ALA A 826 -3.73 -1.46 -6.23
N GLU A 827 -4.96 -0.93 -6.27
CA GLU A 827 -5.98 -1.26 -5.28
C GLU A 827 -6.27 -2.78 -5.21
N PRO A 828 -6.50 -3.35 -4.02
CA PRO A 828 -6.89 -4.74 -3.85
C PRO A 828 -8.42 -4.94 -3.82
N PRO A 829 -8.96 -6.04 -4.39
CA PRO A 829 -10.39 -6.34 -4.30
C PRO A 829 -10.79 -6.94 -2.94
N ALA A 830 -11.93 -6.53 -2.41
CA ALA A 830 -12.50 -7.04 -1.16
C ALA A 830 -13.52 -8.19 -1.38
N ALA A 831 -13.56 -9.18 -0.47
CA ALA A 831 -14.59 -10.22 -0.44
C ALA A 831 -14.82 -10.82 0.98
N ASP A 832 -16.07 -10.82 1.44
CA ASP A 832 -16.51 -11.40 2.73
C ASP A 832 -16.59 -12.95 2.74
N VAL A 833 -16.51 -13.56 3.95
CA VAL A 833 -17.63 -14.29 4.63
C VAL A 833 -17.17 -15.16 5.83
N GLU A 834 -17.72 -14.87 7.01
CA GLU A 834 -17.98 -15.70 8.22
C GLU A 834 -16.99 -16.83 8.69
N SER A 835 -16.59 -16.80 9.97
CA SER A 835 -17.11 -17.76 10.99
C SER A 835 -16.60 -17.60 12.45
N ASP A 836 -17.46 -17.99 13.41
CA ASP A 836 -17.22 -18.51 14.78
C ASP A 836 -16.33 -17.77 15.81
N ALA A 837 -16.96 -16.80 16.49
CA ALA A 837 -17.09 -16.64 17.96
C ALA A 837 -16.09 -17.29 18.97
N GLU A 838 -15.64 -16.49 19.95
CA GLU A 838 -15.98 -16.70 21.38
C GLU A 838 -15.86 -15.40 22.24
N THR A 839 -16.31 -15.47 23.50
CA THR A 839 -16.32 -14.46 24.61
C THR A 839 -15.07 -13.55 24.74
N GLU A 840 -15.14 -12.33 25.31
CA GLU A 840 -15.70 -12.00 26.65
C GLU A 840 -16.74 -10.84 26.67
N ALA A 841 -17.14 -10.37 27.87
CA ALA A 841 -18.28 -9.47 28.08
C ALA A 841 -17.91 -8.16 28.79
N GLU A 842 -18.62 -7.09 28.43
CA GLU A 842 -18.53 -5.75 29.01
C GLU A 842 -18.76 -5.73 30.54
N SER A 843 -18.16 -4.76 31.22
CA SER A 843 -18.59 -4.38 32.57
C SER A 843 -18.42 -2.87 32.78
N ASP A 844 -19.53 -2.14 32.90
CA ASP A 844 -19.49 -0.68 33.01
C ASP A 844 -20.32 -0.11 34.20
N ASP A 845 -19.70 0.89 34.84
CA ASP A 845 -20.13 1.94 35.78
C ASP A 845 -20.89 1.68 37.13
N GLU A 846 -20.75 2.70 38.00
CA GLU A 846 -21.54 3.18 39.14
C GLU A 846 -21.31 2.65 40.58
N ARG A 847 -20.17 3.09 41.15
CA ARG A 847 -20.01 3.88 42.41
C ARG A 847 -20.28 3.31 43.84
N GLU A 848 -19.36 3.73 44.72
CA GLU A 848 -19.49 4.14 46.14
C GLU A 848 -19.50 3.16 47.34
N THR A 849 -18.62 3.49 48.31
CA THR A 849 -18.68 3.32 49.78
C THR A 849 -18.30 2.00 50.51
N ASP A 850 -17.10 2.06 51.12
CA ASP A 850 -16.81 1.95 52.57
C ASP A 850 -16.88 0.61 53.38
N ASP A 851 -15.79 0.39 54.13
CA ASP A 851 -15.62 -0.28 55.44
C ASP A 851 -16.01 -1.77 55.74
N VAL A 852 -14.98 -2.54 56.14
CA VAL A 852 -14.96 -3.46 57.33
C VAL A 852 -15.57 -4.90 57.30
N LEU A 853 -14.64 -5.87 57.25
CA LEU A 853 -14.52 -7.15 58.01
C LEU A 853 -15.60 -8.26 57.99
N ALA A 854 -15.11 -9.45 57.58
CA ALA A 854 -15.19 -10.77 58.26
C ALA A 854 -16.36 -11.78 58.04
N PHE A 855 -15.98 -12.90 57.38
CA PHE A 855 -16.00 -14.29 57.90
C PHE A 855 -17.34 -15.04 58.15
N GLU A 856 -17.41 -16.31 57.68
CA GLU A 856 -18.41 -17.38 57.98
C GLU A 856 -19.87 -17.17 57.46
N THR A 857 -20.69 -18.17 57.07
CA THR A 857 -20.51 -19.54 56.50
C THR A 857 -21.88 -20.08 55.98
N ASP A 858 -21.87 -21.20 55.26
CA ASP A 858 -22.96 -22.22 55.12
C ASP A 858 -24.27 -21.89 54.35
N ALA A 859 -24.40 -22.54 53.18
CA ALA A 859 -25.47 -23.48 52.77
C ALA A 859 -26.94 -23.02 52.51
N PRO A 860 -27.73 -23.79 51.69
CA PRO A 860 -28.90 -23.25 50.98
C PRO A 860 -30.26 -23.93 51.22
N GLU A 861 -31.35 -23.21 50.89
CA GLU A 861 -32.74 -23.63 50.58
C GLU A 861 -33.43 -22.41 49.90
N GLY A 862 -34.48 -22.46 49.04
CA GLY A 862 -35.29 -23.53 48.46
C GLY A 862 -36.62 -22.95 47.87
N GLU A 863 -37.38 -23.71 47.06
CA GLU A 863 -38.77 -23.42 46.58
C GLU A 863 -38.96 -22.17 45.63
N SER A 864 -40.11 -21.89 44.97
CA SER A 864 -41.14 -22.67 44.21
C SER A 864 -42.17 -21.69 43.54
N ALA A 865 -43.08 -22.00 42.59
CA ALA A 865 -43.14 -22.91 41.42
C ALA A 865 -44.49 -22.69 40.63
N ALA A 866 -44.60 -23.22 39.39
CA ALA A 866 -45.81 -23.26 38.50
C ALA A 866 -46.24 -21.91 37.85
N ASP A 867 -47.13 -21.82 36.84
CA ASP A 867 -47.88 -22.75 35.94
C ASP A 867 -47.79 -22.06 34.51
N ASP A 868 -48.19 -22.56 33.33
CA ASP A 868 -49.19 -23.58 32.99
C ASP A 868 -49.00 -24.26 31.58
N ARG A 869 -49.67 -25.41 31.42
CA ARG A 869 -50.13 -26.24 30.27
C ARG A 869 -49.88 -25.82 28.81
N SER A 870 -49.41 -26.82 28.06
CA SER A 870 -49.65 -27.07 26.63
C SER A 870 -50.97 -27.85 26.38
N THR A 871 -51.49 -27.87 25.12
CA THR A 871 -52.19 -29.02 24.48
C THR A 871 -52.61 -28.79 23.00
N ASP A 872 -51.82 -29.34 22.06
CA ASP A 872 -52.13 -30.40 21.06
C ASP A 872 -53.49 -30.53 20.27
N ALA A 873 -53.38 -31.17 19.08
CA ALA A 873 -54.32 -32.09 18.39
C ALA A 873 -55.32 -31.65 17.26
N ALA A 874 -54.79 -31.49 16.03
CA ALA A 874 -55.04 -32.32 14.81
C ALA A 874 -56.44 -32.50 14.08
N VAL A 875 -56.38 -33.14 12.88
CA VAL A 875 -57.41 -33.61 11.90
C VAL A 875 -57.63 -32.70 10.65
N GLY A 876 -57.67 -33.17 9.38
CA GLY A 876 -57.31 -34.49 8.78
C GLY A 876 -57.97 -34.83 7.40
N ALA A 877 -57.21 -35.49 6.49
CA ALA A 877 -57.59 -36.16 5.20
C ALA A 877 -58.02 -35.31 3.96
N GLY A 878 -57.75 -35.71 2.70
CA GLY A 878 -56.91 -36.81 2.16
C GLY A 878 -57.19 -37.23 0.68
N THR A 879 -56.39 -38.18 0.13
CA THR A 879 -56.60 -39.05 -1.09
C THR A 879 -56.63 -38.39 -2.51
N GLU A 880 -56.29 -39.01 -3.66
CA GLU A 880 -55.87 -40.36 -4.18
C GLU A 880 -55.25 -40.14 -5.62
N ASP A 881 -54.50 -40.98 -6.37
CA ASP A 881 -53.90 -42.35 -6.33
C ASP A 881 -52.81 -42.52 -7.46
N ALA A 882 -52.06 -43.66 -7.49
CA ALA A 882 -51.24 -44.27 -8.57
C ALA A 882 -49.85 -43.68 -8.98
N GLY A 883 -48.82 -44.48 -9.38
CA GLY A 883 -48.61 -45.95 -9.31
C GLY A 883 -47.55 -46.54 -10.31
N VAL A 884 -47.00 -47.75 -10.02
CA VAL A 884 -46.04 -48.60 -10.83
C VAL A 884 -44.55 -48.11 -10.81
N ALA A 885 -43.43 -48.83 -10.49
CA ALA A 885 -42.94 -50.25 -10.42
C ALA A 885 -42.12 -50.74 -11.66
N ALA A 886 -41.06 -51.59 -11.62
CA ALA A 886 -40.10 -52.06 -10.58
C ALA A 886 -38.96 -52.98 -11.16
N ASP A 887 -37.81 -53.11 -10.45
CA ASP A 887 -36.89 -54.30 -10.33
C ASP A 887 -35.89 -54.67 -11.51
N PRO A 888 -34.94 -55.68 -11.41
CA PRO A 888 -33.49 -55.40 -11.18
C PRO A 888 -32.43 -56.31 -11.94
N GLY A 889 -31.13 -56.23 -11.57
CA GLY A 889 -30.01 -57.20 -11.82
C GLY A 889 -28.64 -56.64 -11.34
N ASP A 890 -27.85 -57.30 -10.47
CA ASP A 890 -26.80 -58.36 -10.67
C ASP A 890 -25.59 -57.90 -11.54
N ASP A 891 -24.31 -58.16 -11.22
CA ASP A 891 -23.65 -59.26 -10.47
C ASP A 891 -22.51 -58.82 -9.48
N GLY A 892 -22.20 -59.68 -8.48
CA GLY A 892 -20.84 -60.10 -7.99
C GLY A 892 -19.79 -59.10 -7.44
N GLU A 893 -18.91 -59.41 -6.46
CA GLU A 893 -18.68 -60.59 -5.59
C GLU A 893 -18.14 -60.13 -4.20
N THR A 894 -18.01 -61.05 -3.22
CA THR A 894 -17.38 -60.78 -1.89
C THR A 894 -16.58 -61.99 -1.42
N PRO A 895 -15.49 -61.82 -0.61
CA PRO A 895 -15.55 -62.35 0.77
C PRO A 895 -14.74 -61.57 1.84
N VAL A 896 -14.86 -62.02 3.10
CA VAL A 896 -14.36 -61.42 4.36
C VAL A 896 -13.90 -62.62 5.27
N ILE A 897 -13.08 -62.59 6.34
CA ILE A 897 -12.83 -61.65 7.45
C ILE A 897 -11.46 -61.91 8.15
N ALA A 898 -11.03 -60.96 9.00
CA ALA A 898 -10.31 -61.10 10.29
C ALA A 898 -8.76 -61.27 10.34
N GLU A 899 -8.09 -60.23 10.88
CA GLU A 899 -7.37 -60.11 12.18
C GLU A 899 -6.66 -61.36 12.85
N PRO A 900 -5.88 -61.19 13.96
CA PRO A 900 -4.52 -60.61 14.13
C PRO A 900 -3.62 -61.69 14.85
N PRO A 901 -2.68 -61.46 15.83
CA PRO A 901 -1.87 -60.31 16.29
C PRO A 901 -0.34 -60.66 16.52
N ALA A 902 0.36 -59.84 17.36
CA ALA A 902 1.53 -60.15 18.22
C ALA A 902 2.97 -60.18 17.63
N ASP A 903 4.07 -59.92 18.37
CA ASP A 903 4.39 -59.20 19.64
C ASP A 903 5.95 -59.12 19.82
N LEU A 904 6.45 -58.38 20.85
CA LEU A 904 7.83 -58.39 21.44
C LEU A 904 8.95 -57.65 20.66
N GLU A 905 10.00 -57.03 21.24
CA GLU A 905 10.50 -56.73 22.62
C GLU A 905 11.32 -55.39 22.55
N GLY A 906 11.42 -54.52 23.59
CA GLY A 906 12.51 -54.43 24.61
C GLY A 906 13.87 -53.93 24.06
N ASP A 907 14.66 -52.98 24.59
CA ASP A 907 14.77 -52.16 25.83
C ASP A 907 15.50 -50.83 25.44
N SER A 908 15.31 -49.62 26.00
CA SER A 908 15.47 -49.03 27.36
C SER A 908 16.85 -48.39 27.69
N PHE A 909 16.81 -47.20 28.34
CA PHE A 909 17.84 -46.51 29.15
C PHE A 909 18.86 -45.51 28.53
N GLU A 910 19.34 -44.62 29.42
CA GLU A 910 19.96 -43.28 29.20
C GLU A 910 21.52 -43.26 29.43
N PRO A 911 22.21 -42.24 30.02
CA PRO A 911 23.10 -41.34 29.27
C PRO A 911 24.55 -41.27 29.85
N ASP A 912 25.08 -40.04 30.06
CA ASP A 912 26.42 -39.58 30.53
C ASP A 912 27.43 -39.32 29.37
N ASP A 913 28.30 -38.29 29.30
CA ASP A 913 28.73 -37.06 30.04
C ASP A 913 30.29 -37.03 29.99
N GLU A 914 30.91 -35.86 30.27
CA GLU A 914 32.36 -35.60 30.40
C GLU A 914 33.22 -35.59 29.10
N ARG A 915 34.36 -34.88 29.01
CA ARG A 915 34.86 -33.55 29.47
C ARG A 915 36.32 -33.42 29.01
N GLU A 916 36.82 -32.20 28.79
CA GLU A 916 38.25 -31.86 28.52
C GLU A 916 38.81 -32.50 27.21
N GLY A 917 39.84 -32.02 26.51
CA GLY A 917 40.77 -30.87 26.57
C GLY A 917 41.92 -31.25 25.62
N GLY A 918 42.57 -30.43 24.79
CA GLY A 918 42.91 -29.00 24.83
C GLY A 918 44.36 -28.88 24.31
N ASP A 919 44.78 -27.68 23.86
CA ASP A 919 46.17 -27.32 23.46
C ASP A 919 46.74 -27.96 22.16
N GLY A 920 47.76 -27.30 21.57
CA GLY A 920 48.62 -27.88 20.52
C GLY A 920 48.55 -27.23 19.12
N ALA A 921 48.91 -25.94 19.00
CA ALA A 921 49.22 -25.35 17.69
C ALA A 921 50.64 -25.73 17.22
N ASP A 922 50.86 -25.91 15.92
CA ASP A 922 52.14 -25.65 15.24
C ASP A 922 51.94 -25.50 13.72
N ALA A 923 52.94 -24.93 13.02
CA ALA A 923 52.74 -24.29 11.70
C ALA A 923 53.01 -25.17 10.44
N GLU A 924 52.80 -24.51 9.28
CA GLU A 924 53.10 -24.85 7.88
C GLU A 924 54.58 -25.30 7.60
N PRO A 925 55.08 -25.62 6.36
CA PRO A 925 54.50 -25.30 5.04
C PRO A 925 54.83 -26.18 3.78
N GLU A 926 54.41 -25.65 2.62
CA GLU A 926 54.96 -25.73 1.24
C GLU A 926 54.82 -26.98 0.31
N ALA A 927 54.09 -26.73 -0.79
CA ALA A 927 54.51 -26.79 -2.22
C ALA A 927 54.53 -28.10 -3.07
N ASP A 928 53.79 -28.01 -4.20
CA ASP A 928 54.10 -28.36 -5.61
C ASP A 928 54.82 -29.66 -6.03
N GLU A 929 54.24 -30.39 -7.02
CA GLU A 929 54.82 -30.53 -8.37
C GLU A 929 53.84 -31.19 -9.40
N ASP A 930 54.24 -31.20 -10.68
CA ASP A 930 53.40 -31.15 -11.90
C ASP A 930 53.10 -32.47 -12.67
N ALA A 931 52.11 -32.38 -13.59
CA ALA A 931 52.02 -32.98 -14.95
C ALA A 931 51.76 -34.49 -15.28
N ASP A 932 50.62 -34.71 -15.98
CA ASP A 932 50.43 -35.25 -17.35
C ASP A 932 50.74 -36.73 -17.76
N ASP A 933 49.74 -37.40 -18.39
CA ASP A 933 49.90 -38.25 -19.60
C ASP A 933 48.54 -38.47 -20.34
N ARG A 934 48.57 -38.85 -21.63
CA ARG A 934 47.41 -39.21 -22.52
C ARG A 934 47.71 -40.57 -23.24
N PRO A 935 47.26 -40.92 -24.47
CA PRO A 935 46.06 -40.62 -25.30
C PRO A 935 45.34 -41.90 -25.83
N GLU A 936 44.35 -41.79 -26.74
CA GLU A 936 44.22 -42.51 -28.06
C GLU A 936 42.88 -42.14 -28.81
N GLU A 937 42.99 -41.70 -30.07
CA GLU A 937 42.38 -42.14 -31.37
C GLU A 937 40.92 -42.69 -31.52
N SER A 938 40.17 -42.57 -32.65
CA SER A 938 40.37 -41.88 -33.98
C SER A 938 39.14 -41.87 -34.95
N SER A 939 39.13 -40.93 -35.93
CA SER A 939 38.59 -41.01 -37.34
C SER A 939 37.06 -41.16 -37.62
N ASP A 940 36.40 -40.82 -38.76
CA ASP A 940 36.66 -40.26 -40.14
C ASP A 940 35.28 -39.68 -40.70
N VAL A 941 34.93 -39.15 -41.91
CA VAL A 941 35.52 -38.98 -43.28
C VAL A 941 34.70 -37.97 -44.19
N PHE A 942 35.35 -37.07 -44.97
CA PHE A 942 34.96 -36.42 -46.29
C PHE A 942 33.67 -35.53 -46.45
N THR A 943 33.40 -34.68 -47.49
CA THR A 943 34.02 -33.66 -48.43
C THR A 943 32.89 -33.16 -49.42
N PHE A 944 32.88 -32.22 -50.42
CA PHE A 944 33.74 -31.27 -51.22
C PHE A 944 32.74 -30.35 -52.05
N GLY A 945 32.95 -29.15 -52.64
CA GLY A 945 33.96 -28.07 -52.68
C GLY A 945 34.11 -27.33 -54.07
N THR A 946 34.33 -25.99 -54.11
CA THR A 946 34.81 -25.11 -55.25
C THR A 946 33.78 -24.63 -56.34
N VAL A 947 33.90 -23.52 -57.14
CA VAL A 947 35.01 -22.54 -57.43
C VAL A 947 34.59 -21.16 -58.08
N SER A 948 35.36 -20.08 -57.81
CA SER A 948 35.78 -18.86 -58.60
C SER A 948 34.91 -17.85 -59.44
N GLU A 949 35.32 -16.56 -59.30
CA GLU A 949 35.79 -15.54 -60.32
C GLU A 949 34.93 -14.33 -60.83
N GLU A 950 35.56 -13.12 -60.74
CA GLU A 950 35.31 -11.79 -61.40
C GLU A 950 33.94 -11.08 -61.21
N GLY A 951 33.77 -9.74 -61.23
CA GLY A 951 34.72 -8.60 -61.25
C GLY A 951 34.12 -7.26 -61.81
N SER A 952 34.63 -6.10 -61.35
CA SER A 952 34.54 -4.71 -61.90
C SER A 952 33.22 -3.87 -61.88
N ASP A 953 33.43 -2.53 -61.80
CA ASP A 953 32.61 -1.38 -62.27
C ASP A 953 31.23 -1.06 -61.60
N GLU A 954 30.71 0.19 -61.53
CA GLU A 954 31.28 1.57 -61.47
C GLU A 954 30.11 2.57 -61.13
N THR A 955 30.37 3.72 -60.47
CA THR A 955 29.48 4.95 -60.43
C THR A 955 28.06 4.83 -59.79
N ASP A 956 27.31 5.89 -59.40
CA ASP A 956 27.57 7.32 -59.09
C ASP A 956 26.48 7.87 -58.10
N GLU A 957 26.65 9.13 -57.64
CA GLU A 957 25.60 10.11 -57.22
C GLU A 957 24.53 9.75 -56.14
N SER A 958 23.96 10.67 -55.33
CA SER A 958 24.45 11.84 -54.55
C SER A 958 23.25 12.57 -53.92
N ASP A 959 23.31 12.90 -52.62
CA ASP A 959 22.41 13.83 -51.88
C ASP A 959 20.90 13.43 -51.87
N ASP A 960 20.05 13.86 -50.93
CA ASP A 960 20.15 14.88 -49.85
C ASP A 960 19.76 14.23 -48.51
#